data_AF-A0A957YNZ9-F1
#
_entry.id   AF-A0A957YNZ9-F1
#
_cell.length_a   1.000
_cell.length_b   1.000
_cell.length_c   1.000
_cell.angle_alpha   90.00
_cell.angle_beta   90.00
_cell.angle_gamma   90.00
#
_symmetry.space_group_name_H-M   'P 1'
#
loop_
_entity.id
_entity.type
_entity.pdbx_description
1 polymer ?
#
loop_
_entity_poly.entity_id
_entity_poly.type
_entity_poly.pdbx_seq_one_letter_code
_entity_poly.pdbx_strand_id
1 'polypeptide(L)'
;ALGNGVTGETTLDNGIVYAMTVGGDVGNRSLYVGGNFVQADDQPAANVAGWVNGGWQALGDGLTAEFAPFQMVEAMLAIGADLYVGGQFDYAGGADSPVLAQWNGNAWSPLAADIERFGKGEVHALAVTADGGLYVGGEFTTVDDLLTNNLARHDAVGWHVLGLGVTQFDTGETPGKIYAMHSDDAGRVYIAGSFRTAGGIPVNNIAMWDGATWHALGSGVDGVVRALVTVGDDVYVAGSFTAAGGVTANRVARWNRVTGEWRALGAGINDNVYALAYTDGVLYAGGGFTAAGNVIAYDLAWWDGAQWHAFGDQYRIYERSQEGGEVGTTVYALAASGDDVVIGGQFQTIHKLGTDTQNLANYELANNVVLWNRAADTWTLLGPWTATTEPGVTTNGYSGFGTSVRSLAIVGGDVFVGGMFNQAGTVSAGNIARWTAATDVWRALGGGVGGLDVTGLDVAPVSAMDVVGNTLVVGGFFTVAGNSAARFVALFDAVDDVWSAVGSGVLYGIDRNTSVYAVSAQADGVFAGGQFSQAGGAASVGFAHWSPPMQADPVPAAGGVVNADDGAVFDFPAGALPADGTMAYGPRFAPPAPLPADMPALRSFVLVAAAQGQPVDVPTQAYSVRLPYTDAQLTALGIADPSTLALVYWDGGAWRSLGGVVDTVDHTIT
;
A
#
# COMPACT_ATOMS: atom_id res chain seq x y z
N ALA A 1 15.77 6.85 -18.81
CA ALA A 1 16.44 5.78 -18.03
C ALA A 1 16.68 6.34 -16.64
N LEU A 2 16.33 5.60 -15.59
CA LEU A 2 16.51 6.04 -14.20
C LEU A 2 17.96 5.89 -13.72
N GLY A 3 18.95 6.18 -14.57
CA GLY A 3 20.32 5.94 -14.16
C GLY A 3 20.64 4.49 -13.77
N ASN A 4 21.57 4.30 -12.81
CA ASN A 4 21.97 3.01 -12.21
C ASN A 4 21.23 2.63 -10.90
N GLY A 5 20.27 3.43 -10.42
CA GLY A 5 19.57 3.25 -9.13
C GLY A 5 20.51 3.07 -7.94
N VAL A 6 20.09 2.40 -6.87
CA VAL A 6 20.70 2.55 -5.53
C VAL A 6 21.73 1.49 -5.04
N THR A 7 23.04 1.53 -5.36
CA THR A 7 23.99 0.40 -5.15
C THR A 7 24.51 0.27 -3.69
N GLY A 8 25.00 -0.91 -3.22
CA GLY A 8 25.54 -1.12 -1.85
C GLY A 8 27.08 -0.97 -1.71
N GLU A 9 27.65 -1.18 -0.51
CA GLU A 9 29.06 -0.86 -0.17
C GLU A 9 30.13 -1.57 -1.01
N THR A 10 29.82 -2.76 -1.51
CA THR A 10 30.72 -3.50 -2.39
C THR A 10 30.03 -3.75 -3.72
N THR A 11 30.79 -3.99 -4.78
CA THR A 11 30.23 -4.44 -6.06
C THR A 11 29.50 -5.79 -5.97
N LEU A 12 29.50 -6.43 -4.80
CA LEU A 12 28.80 -7.68 -4.50
C LEU A 12 27.61 -7.48 -3.56
N ASP A 13 27.49 -6.33 -2.89
CA ASP A 13 26.41 -6.04 -1.95
C ASP A 13 25.39 -5.10 -2.59
N ASN A 14 24.12 -5.49 -2.53
CA ASN A 14 23.07 -4.76 -3.21
C ASN A 14 22.37 -3.81 -2.29
N GLY A 15 22.09 -2.64 -2.82
CA GLY A 15 21.15 -1.76 -2.18
C GLY A 15 19.76 -2.38 -2.09
N ILE A 16 19.13 -2.21 -0.93
CA ILE A 16 17.76 -2.64 -0.63
C ILE A 16 16.94 -1.39 -0.31
N VAL A 17 15.71 -1.32 -0.80
CA VAL A 17 14.74 -0.32 -0.38
C VAL A 17 13.64 -0.99 0.42
N TYR A 18 13.43 -0.50 1.64
CA TYR A 18 12.41 -0.99 2.57
C TYR A 18 11.20 -0.07 2.62
N ALA A 19 11.40 1.22 2.36
CA ALA A 19 10.37 2.23 2.43
C ALA A 19 10.38 3.13 1.19
N MET A 20 9.19 3.58 0.81
CA MET A 20 9.00 4.55 -0.27
C MET A 20 7.89 5.51 0.13
N THR A 21 8.02 6.75 -0.33
CA THR A 21 6.97 7.75 -0.18
C THR A 21 7.00 8.73 -1.33
N VAL A 22 5.91 9.46 -1.51
CA VAL A 22 5.72 10.41 -2.59
C VAL A 22 5.44 11.76 -1.95
N GLY A 23 6.29 12.73 -2.26
CA GLY A 23 6.12 14.13 -1.91
C GLY A 23 5.85 15.02 -3.11
N GLY A 24 5.66 16.30 -2.82
CA GLY A 24 5.46 17.38 -3.77
C GLY A 24 3.99 17.70 -4.03
N ASP A 25 3.75 18.91 -4.52
CA ASP A 25 2.42 19.39 -4.89
C ASP A 25 1.95 18.77 -6.21
N VAL A 26 0.64 18.90 -6.50
CA VAL A 26 0.05 18.48 -7.78
C VAL A 26 0.78 19.19 -8.94
N GLY A 27 1.63 18.45 -9.65
CA GLY A 27 2.42 18.96 -10.79
C GLY A 27 3.93 19.05 -10.56
N ASN A 28 4.43 18.86 -9.33
CA ASN A 28 5.87 18.83 -9.00
C ASN A 28 6.16 17.72 -7.97
N ARG A 29 5.73 16.50 -8.26
CA ARG A 29 5.88 15.36 -7.36
C ARG A 29 7.29 14.81 -7.42
N SER A 30 7.87 14.62 -6.25
CA SER A 30 9.15 13.96 -6.03
C SER A 30 8.89 12.65 -5.31
N LEU A 31 9.58 11.62 -5.74
CA LEU A 31 9.47 10.31 -5.15
C LEU A 31 10.76 10.02 -4.41
N TYR A 32 10.63 9.47 -3.21
CA TYR A 32 11.75 9.26 -2.33
C TYR A 32 11.84 7.80 -1.92
N VAL A 33 13.08 7.34 -1.78
CA VAL A 33 13.40 5.96 -1.39
C VAL A 33 14.36 5.93 -0.26
N GLY A 34 14.24 4.88 0.53
CA GLY A 34 15.14 4.61 1.61
C GLY A 34 15.31 3.12 1.85
N GLY A 35 16.52 2.74 2.20
CA GLY A 35 16.79 1.45 2.78
C GLY A 35 18.26 1.30 3.14
N ASN A 36 18.90 0.26 2.62
CA ASN A 36 20.32 -0.04 2.83
C ASN A 36 21.05 0.09 1.50
N PHE A 37 21.76 1.19 1.21
CA PHE A 37 22.53 1.42 -0.02
C PHE A 37 23.54 2.58 0.13
N VAL A 38 24.49 2.77 -0.79
CA VAL A 38 25.54 3.82 -0.77
C VAL A 38 25.67 4.67 -2.04
N GLN A 39 25.02 4.31 -3.15
CA GLN A 39 24.97 5.13 -4.37
C GLN A 39 23.54 5.27 -4.88
N ALA A 40 23.28 6.24 -5.75
CA ALA A 40 22.12 6.38 -6.62
C ALA A 40 22.62 6.87 -7.99
N ASP A 41 22.42 6.10 -9.06
CA ASP A 41 22.92 6.41 -10.39
C ASP A 41 24.46 6.61 -10.49
N ASP A 42 25.22 5.70 -9.89
CA ASP A 42 26.70 5.77 -9.73
C ASP A 42 27.19 7.03 -9.00
N GLN A 43 26.28 7.91 -8.59
CA GLN A 43 26.58 9.03 -7.73
C GLN A 43 26.49 8.54 -6.28
N PRO A 44 27.42 8.93 -5.41
CA PRO A 44 27.28 8.68 -3.99
C PRO A 44 25.92 9.17 -3.48
N ALA A 45 25.15 8.26 -2.87
CA ALA A 45 23.86 8.55 -2.24
C ALA A 45 23.67 7.51 -1.14
N ALA A 46 23.98 7.90 0.08
CA ALA A 46 23.96 6.96 1.19
C ALA A 46 22.52 6.75 1.69
N ASN A 47 21.98 5.54 1.56
CA ASN A 47 20.72 5.00 2.09
C ASN A 47 19.42 5.75 1.76
N VAL A 48 19.49 6.86 1.06
CA VAL A 48 18.35 7.67 0.62
C VAL A 48 18.64 8.35 -0.72
N ALA A 49 17.63 8.39 -1.57
CA ALA A 49 17.70 9.02 -2.87
C ALA A 49 16.34 9.57 -3.31
N GLY A 50 16.37 10.60 -4.15
CA GLY A 50 15.18 11.26 -4.67
C GLY A 50 15.14 11.13 -6.17
N TRP A 51 14.00 10.70 -6.68
CA TRP A 51 13.67 10.81 -8.08
C TRP A 51 12.94 12.13 -8.31
N VAL A 52 13.67 13.12 -8.82
CA VAL A 52 13.21 14.52 -8.96
C VAL A 52 13.43 14.98 -10.40
N ASN A 53 12.39 15.55 -11.02
CA ASN A 53 12.44 16.10 -12.39
C ASN A 53 13.04 15.14 -13.43
N GLY A 54 12.79 13.83 -13.28
CA GLY A 54 13.24 12.82 -14.23
C GLY A 54 14.71 12.36 -14.05
N GLY A 55 15.34 12.62 -12.91
CA GLY A 55 16.67 12.12 -12.59
C GLY A 55 16.84 11.73 -11.12
N TRP A 56 17.78 10.82 -10.86
CA TRP A 56 18.25 10.57 -9.50
C TRP A 56 19.04 11.76 -9.01
N GLN A 57 18.72 12.14 -7.79
CA GLN A 57 19.49 13.11 -7.06
C GLN A 57 19.88 12.44 -5.76
N ALA A 58 21.18 12.41 -5.52
CA ALA A 58 21.66 12.27 -4.16
C ALA A 58 21.05 13.43 -3.37
N LEU A 59 20.40 13.10 -2.27
CA LEU A 59 20.03 14.11 -1.31
C LEU A 59 21.34 14.37 -0.56
N GLY A 60 22.02 15.48 -0.84
CA GLY A 60 23.31 15.83 -0.22
C GLY A 60 24.32 14.66 -0.16
N ASP A 61 24.99 14.50 0.99
CA ASP A 61 25.89 13.35 1.25
C ASP A 61 25.15 12.08 1.73
N GLY A 62 23.81 12.06 1.70
CA GLY A 62 22.97 10.92 2.14
C GLY A 62 23.00 10.67 3.65
N LEU A 63 22.57 9.47 4.06
CA LEU A 63 22.54 8.98 5.45
C LEU A 63 23.61 7.90 5.64
N THR A 64 24.53 8.02 6.61
CA THR A 64 25.63 7.05 6.82
C THR A 64 25.74 6.63 8.29
N ALA A 65 26.53 5.59 8.62
CA ALA A 65 26.80 5.16 10.00
C ALA A 65 28.29 4.83 10.23
N GLU A 66 28.80 5.08 11.44
CA GLU A 66 30.19 4.84 11.88
C GLU A 66 30.44 3.36 12.25
N PHE A 67 29.42 2.65 12.81
CA PHE A 67 29.60 1.31 13.39
C PHE A 67 28.45 0.30 13.14
N ALA A 68 27.50 0.56 12.24
CA ALA A 68 26.36 -0.33 11.99
C ALA A 68 26.61 -1.35 10.87
N PRO A 69 26.42 -2.68 11.10
CA PRO A 69 26.50 -3.67 10.04
C PRO A 69 25.27 -3.68 9.11
N PHE A 70 24.19 -3.01 9.50
CA PHE A 70 22.99 -2.79 8.69
C PHE A 70 22.55 -1.34 8.87
N GLN A 71 22.54 -0.57 7.78
CA GLN A 71 21.97 0.77 7.73
C GLN A 71 20.62 0.62 7.04
N MET A 72 19.53 1.02 7.68
CA MET A 72 18.19 0.70 7.17
C MET A 72 17.27 1.89 7.36
N VAL A 73 16.81 2.51 6.28
CA VAL A 73 15.61 3.36 6.34
C VAL A 73 14.38 2.46 6.37
N GLU A 74 13.56 2.57 7.40
CA GLU A 74 12.36 1.75 7.59
C GLU A 74 11.05 2.55 7.48
N ALA A 75 11.13 3.87 7.68
CA ALA A 75 9.98 4.75 7.61
C ALA A 75 10.30 5.97 6.76
N MET A 76 9.37 6.32 5.87
CA MET A 76 9.45 7.52 5.06
C MET A 76 8.09 8.20 5.01
N LEU A 77 8.11 9.52 5.11
CA LEU A 77 6.93 10.34 5.02
C LEU A 77 7.29 11.63 4.30
N ALA A 78 6.55 11.94 3.24
CA ALA A 78 6.69 13.22 2.57
C ALA A 78 5.51 14.15 2.87
N ILE A 79 5.82 15.43 3.03
CA ILE A 79 4.86 16.50 3.35
C ILE A 79 5.20 17.68 2.44
N GLY A 80 4.38 17.91 1.41
CA GLY A 80 4.73 18.90 0.38
C GLY A 80 6.13 18.62 -0.17
N ALA A 81 7.02 19.62 -0.20
CA ALA A 81 8.39 19.46 -0.69
C ALA A 81 9.36 18.81 0.32
N ASP A 82 8.96 18.65 1.57
CA ASP A 82 9.80 18.07 2.63
C ASP A 82 9.72 16.55 2.64
N LEU A 83 10.86 15.90 2.85
CA LEU A 83 10.97 14.47 3.12
C LEU A 83 11.52 14.26 4.52
N TYR A 84 10.86 13.36 5.25
CA TYR A 84 11.29 12.86 6.54
C TYR A 84 11.65 11.39 6.43
N VAL A 85 12.82 11.05 6.96
CA VAL A 85 13.40 9.71 6.82
C VAL A 85 13.81 9.19 8.18
N GLY A 86 13.27 8.04 8.55
CA GLY A 86 13.52 7.35 9.80
C GLY A 86 14.13 5.96 9.59
N GLY A 87 15.09 5.59 10.45
CA GLY A 87 15.70 4.26 10.39
C GLY A 87 16.91 4.11 11.30
N GLN A 88 17.88 3.30 10.87
CA GLN A 88 19.13 3.00 11.55
C GLN A 88 20.31 3.62 10.78
N PHE A 89 20.73 4.84 11.15
CA PHE A 89 21.90 5.57 10.61
C PHE A 89 22.46 6.56 11.65
N ASP A 90 23.68 7.09 11.44
CA ASP A 90 24.36 8.04 12.36
C ASP A 90 24.52 9.48 11.82
N TYR A 91 24.57 9.67 10.49
CA TYR A 91 24.82 10.97 9.85
C TYR A 91 23.82 11.24 8.74
N ALA A 92 23.57 12.52 8.44
CA ALA A 92 22.82 12.99 7.28
C ALA A 92 23.54 14.18 6.64
N GLY A 93 23.91 14.10 5.36
CA GLY A 93 24.65 15.16 4.68
C GLY A 93 26.03 15.42 5.30
N GLY A 94 26.68 14.39 5.86
CA GLY A 94 27.97 14.50 6.55
C GLY A 94 27.91 15.19 7.92
N ALA A 95 26.73 15.69 8.32
CA ALA A 95 26.47 16.17 9.67
C ALA A 95 25.99 15.00 10.54
N ASP A 96 26.35 15.01 11.83
CA ASP A 96 25.75 14.13 12.84
C ASP A 96 24.22 14.30 12.79
N SER A 97 23.50 13.22 12.49
CA SER A 97 22.04 13.19 12.36
C SER A 97 21.53 11.75 12.52
N PRO A 98 21.70 11.13 13.69
CA PRO A 98 21.34 9.73 13.85
C PRO A 98 19.83 9.49 13.73
N VAL A 99 19.46 8.36 13.10
CA VAL A 99 18.13 7.73 12.96
C VAL A 99 17.00 8.54 12.32
N LEU A 100 17.17 9.85 12.18
CA LEU A 100 16.18 10.74 11.58
C LEU A 100 16.82 11.94 10.89
N ALA A 101 16.35 12.26 9.69
CA ALA A 101 16.79 13.43 8.94
C ALA A 101 15.66 14.06 8.12
N GLN A 102 15.73 15.38 7.91
CA GLN A 102 14.85 16.11 7.01
C GLN A 102 15.63 16.52 5.77
N TRP A 103 15.01 16.26 4.63
CA TRP A 103 15.41 16.86 3.37
C TRP A 103 14.40 17.92 2.97
N ASN A 104 14.86 19.16 2.85
CA ASN A 104 14.03 20.32 2.50
C ASN A 104 13.97 20.63 0.99
N GLY A 105 14.39 19.67 0.17
CA GLY A 105 14.57 19.87 -1.27
C GLY A 105 15.98 20.31 -1.68
N ASN A 106 16.82 20.77 -0.76
CA ASN A 106 18.14 21.32 -1.12
C ASN A 106 19.30 20.88 -0.22
N ALA A 107 19.07 20.64 1.07
CA ALA A 107 20.08 20.17 2.00
C ALA A 107 19.47 19.21 3.02
N TRP A 108 20.29 18.26 3.48
CA TRP A 108 20.01 17.57 4.73
C TRP A 108 20.18 18.58 5.85
N SER A 109 19.13 18.70 6.63
CA SER A 109 19.25 19.20 7.97
C SER A 109 19.14 18.00 8.89
N PRO A 110 20.09 17.81 9.83
CA PRO A 110 19.72 17.12 11.04
C PRO A 110 18.46 17.81 11.55
N LEU A 111 17.41 17.02 11.75
CA LEU A 111 16.36 17.53 12.60
C LEU A 111 16.97 17.69 13.99
N ALA A 112 17.85 16.76 14.41
CA ALA A 112 18.56 16.74 15.69
C ALA A 112 20.09 16.53 15.53
N ALA A 113 20.89 17.36 16.19
CA ALA A 113 22.30 17.16 16.50
C ALA A 113 22.62 15.86 17.28
N ASP A 114 21.71 15.32 18.11
CA ASP A 114 21.98 14.06 18.87
C ASP A 114 20.70 13.24 19.17
N ILE A 115 20.36 12.24 18.34
CA ILE A 115 19.44 11.13 18.71
C ILE A 115 20.25 9.90 19.15
N GLU A 116 20.45 9.73 20.46
CA GLU A 116 21.27 8.68 21.10
C GLU A 116 22.69 8.46 20.54
N ARG A 117 23.69 9.05 21.18
CA ARG A 117 25.09 8.71 20.94
C ARG A 117 25.48 7.44 21.73
N PHE A 118 25.81 6.36 21.03
CA PHE A 118 26.40 5.09 21.52
C PHE A 118 25.46 3.96 22.04
N GLY A 119 24.20 3.87 21.57
CA GLY A 119 23.26 2.82 21.99
C GLY A 119 22.18 2.35 20.99
N LYS A 120 22.35 2.65 19.69
CA LYS A 120 21.54 2.27 18.50
C LYS A 120 20.03 2.37 18.65
N GLY A 121 19.52 3.58 18.39
CA GLY A 121 18.11 3.76 18.12
C GLY A 121 17.68 3.40 16.69
N GLU A 122 16.38 3.26 16.46
CA GLU A 122 15.71 2.95 15.19
C GLU A 122 14.41 3.78 15.10
N VAL A 123 14.02 4.26 13.92
CA VAL A 123 12.69 4.87 13.72
C VAL A 123 11.86 3.93 12.85
N HIS A 124 10.74 3.42 13.40
CA HIS A 124 9.86 2.44 12.75
C HIS A 124 8.61 3.06 12.13
N ALA A 125 8.23 4.25 12.60
CA ALA A 125 7.00 4.90 12.15
C ALA A 125 7.18 6.41 12.08
N LEU A 126 6.48 7.02 11.13
CA LEU A 126 6.35 8.46 10.98
C LEU A 126 4.87 8.82 10.84
N ALA A 127 4.48 9.96 11.39
CA ALA A 127 3.13 10.50 11.20
C ALA A 127 3.19 12.02 11.04
N VAL A 128 2.27 12.55 10.23
CA VAL A 128 2.07 13.99 10.01
C VAL A 128 0.70 14.40 10.48
N THR A 129 0.62 15.57 11.06
CA THR A 129 -0.63 16.24 11.46
C THR A 129 -0.95 17.38 10.50
N ALA A 130 -2.23 17.76 10.43
CA ALA A 130 -2.69 18.77 9.46
C ALA A 130 -2.04 20.16 9.64
N ASP A 131 -1.47 20.45 10.81
CA ASP A 131 -0.70 21.67 11.09
C ASP A 131 0.77 21.58 10.60
N GLY A 132 1.17 20.45 10.01
CA GLY A 132 2.54 20.19 9.55
C GLY A 132 3.47 19.65 10.63
N GLY A 133 2.97 19.32 11.83
CA GLY A 133 3.79 18.70 12.87
C GLY A 133 4.22 17.28 12.50
N LEU A 134 5.53 17.03 12.51
CA LEU A 134 6.12 15.70 12.30
C LEU A 134 6.23 14.96 13.63
N TYR A 135 5.78 13.70 13.64
CA TYR A 135 5.92 12.79 14.76
C TYR A 135 6.78 11.61 14.35
N VAL A 136 7.71 11.27 15.24
CA VAL A 136 8.75 10.29 14.98
C VAL A 136 8.71 9.23 16.05
N GLY A 137 8.30 8.02 15.70
CA GLY A 137 8.16 6.89 16.62
C GLY A 137 9.19 5.80 16.34
N GLY A 138 9.83 5.28 17.39
CA GLY A 138 10.93 4.34 17.21
C GLY A 138 11.43 3.67 18.49
N GLU A 139 12.68 3.24 18.44
CA GLU A 139 13.52 2.81 19.55
C GLU A 139 14.60 3.91 19.71
N PHE A 140 14.48 4.93 20.56
CA PHE A 140 15.55 5.91 20.85
C PHE A 140 15.34 6.55 22.24
N THR A 141 16.34 7.22 22.83
CA THR A 141 16.28 7.78 24.21
C THR A 141 16.38 9.30 24.27
N THR A 142 17.19 9.93 23.41
CA THR A 142 17.38 11.40 23.40
C THR A 142 17.19 11.99 22.01
N VAL A 143 16.97 13.30 21.91
CA VAL A 143 17.02 14.14 20.69
C VAL A 143 17.58 15.51 21.10
N ASP A 144 18.76 15.93 20.63
CA ASP A 144 19.42 17.21 20.98
C ASP A 144 19.71 17.42 22.46
N ASP A 145 20.28 16.40 23.12
CA ASP A 145 20.44 16.34 24.59
C ASP A 145 19.11 16.40 25.36
N LEU A 146 17.98 16.48 24.65
CA LEU A 146 16.67 16.39 25.26
C LEU A 146 16.32 14.90 25.42
N LEU A 147 15.99 14.49 26.64
CA LEU A 147 15.50 13.14 26.89
C LEU A 147 14.07 13.00 26.34
N THR A 148 13.88 12.25 25.26
CA THR A 148 12.62 12.12 24.51
C THR A 148 12.02 10.73 24.49
N ASN A 149 12.79 9.69 24.84
CA ASN A 149 12.39 8.27 24.86
C ASN A 149 11.39 7.86 23.75
N ASN A 150 11.88 7.53 22.55
CA ASN A 150 11.17 6.88 21.43
C ASN A 150 10.12 7.71 20.71
N LEU A 151 9.86 8.94 21.17
CA LEU A 151 8.93 9.82 20.49
C LEU A 151 9.27 11.30 20.66
N ALA A 152 9.37 11.98 19.53
CA ALA A 152 9.57 13.41 19.47
C ALA A 152 8.65 14.05 18.43
N ARG A 153 8.30 15.32 18.65
CA ARG A 153 7.61 16.16 17.66
C ARG A 153 8.55 17.25 17.16
N HIS A 154 8.59 17.43 15.85
CA HIS A 154 9.32 18.53 15.22
C HIS A 154 8.35 19.50 14.53
N ASP A 155 8.59 20.80 14.68
CA ASP A 155 7.91 21.87 13.93
C ASP A 155 8.88 23.02 13.56
N ALA A 156 8.33 24.14 13.09
CA ALA A 156 9.12 25.30 12.64
C ALA A 156 9.96 26.00 13.74
N VAL A 157 9.69 25.75 15.04
CA VAL A 157 10.47 26.33 16.15
C VAL A 157 11.45 25.33 16.78
N GLY A 158 11.47 24.08 16.32
CA GLY A 158 12.45 23.06 16.68
C GLY A 158 11.86 21.80 17.30
N TRP A 159 12.68 21.04 18.01
CA TRP A 159 12.25 19.84 18.73
C TRP A 159 11.45 20.15 19.96
N HIS A 160 10.35 19.44 20.07
CA HIS A 160 9.53 19.42 21.26
C HIS A 160 9.64 18.05 21.90
N VAL A 161 10.22 18.06 23.09
CA VAL A 161 10.12 16.94 24.01
C VAL A 161 8.65 16.74 24.34
N LEU A 162 8.16 15.55 24.04
CA LEU A 162 6.84 15.15 24.49
C LEU A 162 7.02 14.54 25.89
N GLY A 163 7.31 15.37 26.91
CA GLY A 163 7.64 14.93 28.28
C GLY A 163 8.75 13.86 28.36
N LEU A 164 8.68 12.90 29.29
CA LEU A 164 9.66 11.80 29.33
C LEU A 164 9.53 10.74 28.21
N GLY A 165 8.82 11.00 27.10
CA GLY A 165 8.63 10.01 26.01
C GLY A 165 7.95 8.71 26.43
N VAL A 166 8.04 7.67 25.58
CA VAL A 166 7.56 6.32 25.90
C VAL A 166 8.63 5.37 26.42
N THR A 167 8.34 4.62 27.49
CA THR A 167 9.29 3.66 28.08
C THR A 167 8.61 2.35 28.47
N GLN A 168 9.32 1.22 28.47
CA GLN A 168 8.81 -0.12 28.81
C GLN A 168 8.49 -0.33 30.30
N PHE A 169 9.00 0.52 31.19
CA PHE A 169 8.83 0.36 32.64
C PHE A 169 8.44 1.68 33.30
N ASP A 170 7.69 1.60 34.41
CA ASP A 170 7.21 2.78 35.16
C ASP A 170 8.35 3.67 35.70
N THR A 171 9.56 3.12 35.81
CA THR A 171 10.76 3.82 36.31
C THR A 171 11.60 4.46 35.20
N GLY A 172 11.20 4.38 33.92
CA GLY A 172 11.71 5.23 32.85
C GLY A 172 13.08 4.87 32.25
N GLU A 173 13.55 3.62 32.39
CA GLU A 173 14.94 3.25 32.05
C GLU A 173 15.09 2.44 30.74
N THR A 174 14.00 1.96 30.12
CA THR A 174 14.09 1.14 28.89
C THR A 174 13.17 1.68 27.80
N PRO A 175 13.68 1.95 26.58
CA PRO A 175 12.88 2.45 25.46
C PRO A 175 11.77 1.48 25.02
N GLY A 176 10.55 1.98 24.77
CA GLY A 176 9.39 1.20 24.30
C GLY A 176 9.19 1.27 22.79
N LYS A 177 8.64 0.20 22.19
CA LYS A 177 8.52 0.06 20.73
C LYS A 177 7.20 0.65 20.22
N ILE A 178 7.22 1.34 19.08
CA ILE A 178 6.02 1.82 18.38
C ILE A 178 5.88 1.02 17.08
N TYR A 179 4.75 0.31 16.89
CA TYR A 179 4.48 -0.52 15.70
C TYR A 179 3.49 0.13 14.73
N ALA A 180 2.69 1.08 15.21
CA ALA A 180 1.71 1.78 14.39
C ALA A 180 1.53 3.21 14.91
N MET A 181 1.36 4.14 13.97
CA MET A 181 0.99 5.52 14.23
C MET A 181 -0.07 5.98 13.24
N HIS A 182 -0.97 6.85 13.70
CA HIS A 182 -1.96 7.48 12.82
C HIS A 182 -2.33 8.84 13.40
N SER A 183 -2.46 9.84 12.54
CA SER A 183 -2.95 11.16 12.90
C SER A 183 -4.45 11.28 12.64
N ASP A 184 -5.10 12.23 13.29
CA ASP A 184 -6.48 12.57 12.95
C ASP A 184 -6.59 13.96 12.36
N ASP A 185 -7.80 14.28 11.86
CA ASP A 185 -8.09 15.55 11.20
C ASP A 185 -7.94 16.77 12.13
N ALA A 186 -7.89 16.55 13.46
CA ALA A 186 -7.68 17.60 14.45
C ALA A 186 -6.19 17.81 14.79
N GLY A 187 -5.28 17.08 14.15
CA GLY A 187 -3.84 17.16 14.41
C GLY A 187 -3.40 16.44 15.68
N ARG A 188 -4.22 15.51 16.22
CA ARG A 188 -3.80 14.63 17.31
C ARG A 188 -3.09 13.41 16.74
N VAL A 189 -2.12 12.89 17.48
CA VAL A 189 -1.39 11.68 17.09
C VAL A 189 -1.62 10.57 18.08
N TYR A 190 -1.94 9.40 17.52
CA TYR A 190 -2.11 8.16 18.23
C TYR A 190 -0.91 7.27 17.96
N ILE A 191 -0.29 6.80 19.05
CA ILE A 191 0.83 5.87 18.99
C ILE A 191 0.46 4.56 19.66
N ALA A 192 0.89 3.45 19.07
CA ALA A 192 0.60 2.12 19.62
C ALA A 192 1.76 1.14 19.39
N GLY A 193 1.98 0.26 20.38
CA GLY A 193 3.07 -0.70 20.34
C GLY A 193 3.29 -1.42 21.67
N SER A 194 4.54 -1.44 22.14
CA SER A 194 4.99 -2.10 23.36
C SER A 194 5.70 -1.11 24.30
N PHE A 195 4.94 -0.43 25.17
CA PHE A 195 5.42 0.58 26.13
C PHE A 195 4.50 0.73 27.37
N ARG A 196 4.93 1.39 28.44
CA ARG A 196 4.21 1.56 29.72
C ARG A 196 3.95 3.01 30.12
N THR A 197 4.85 3.92 29.82
CA THR A 197 4.65 5.35 30.06
C THR A 197 4.68 6.14 28.75
N ALA A 198 4.10 7.35 28.75
CA ALA A 198 4.34 8.41 27.75
C ALA A 198 4.48 9.72 28.51
N GLY A 199 5.50 10.54 28.25
CA GLY A 199 5.63 11.82 28.93
C GLY A 199 5.90 11.74 30.43
N GLY A 200 6.24 10.56 30.97
CA GLY A 200 6.36 10.32 32.42
C GLY A 200 5.04 10.04 33.11
N ILE A 201 3.93 10.09 32.38
CA ILE A 201 2.65 9.60 32.86
C ILE A 201 2.48 8.13 32.44
N PRO A 202 1.90 7.27 33.28
CA PRO A 202 1.52 5.91 32.90
C PRO A 202 0.45 5.93 31.80
N VAL A 203 0.66 5.20 30.70
CA VAL A 203 -0.27 5.14 29.55
C VAL A 203 -0.54 3.75 29.00
N ASN A 204 0.31 2.75 29.28
CA ASN A 204 0.18 1.35 28.85
C ASN A 204 -0.16 1.12 27.35
N ASN A 205 0.89 0.98 26.53
CA ASN A 205 0.90 0.53 25.11
C ASN A 205 0.14 1.39 24.09
N ILE A 206 -0.56 2.43 24.54
CA ILE A 206 -1.23 3.40 23.68
C ILE A 206 -1.26 4.78 24.34
N ALA A 207 -1.00 5.83 23.57
CA ALA A 207 -1.06 7.21 24.06
C ALA A 207 -1.54 8.16 22.96
N MET A 208 -2.08 9.30 23.35
CA MET A 208 -2.45 10.39 22.46
C MET A 208 -1.70 11.65 22.84
N TRP A 209 -1.15 12.31 21.83
CA TRP A 209 -0.59 13.63 21.96
C TRP A 209 -1.53 14.66 21.33
N ASP A 210 -1.91 15.69 22.09
CA ASP A 210 -2.89 16.71 21.67
C ASP A 210 -2.26 17.99 21.11
N GLY A 211 -0.94 18.03 21.01
CA GLY A 211 -0.18 19.24 20.65
C GLY A 211 0.50 19.92 21.84
N ALA A 212 0.09 19.64 23.09
CA ALA A 212 0.62 20.31 24.29
C ALA A 212 0.96 19.37 25.44
N THR A 213 0.18 18.30 25.62
CA THR A 213 0.33 17.37 26.74
C THR A 213 0.07 15.94 26.31
N TRP A 214 0.75 15.00 26.98
CA TRP A 214 0.42 13.60 26.85
C TRP A 214 -0.89 13.29 27.54
N HIS A 215 -1.73 12.58 26.82
CA HIS A 215 -2.94 12.01 27.36
C HIS A 215 -2.78 10.50 27.36
N ALA A 216 -2.76 9.94 28.57
CA ALA A 216 -3.15 8.56 28.71
C ALA A 216 -4.56 8.43 28.15
N LEU A 217 -4.78 7.46 27.28
CA LEU A 217 -6.12 7.05 26.95
C LEU A 217 -6.59 6.26 28.18
N GLY A 218 -7.26 6.91 29.13
CA GLY A 218 -7.63 6.29 30.40
C GLY A 218 -6.44 5.64 31.12
N SER A 219 -6.53 4.35 31.42
CA SER A 219 -5.41 3.56 31.97
C SER A 219 -4.61 2.77 30.91
N GLY A 220 -4.88 2.98 29.62
CA GLY A 220 -4.27 2.25 28.50
C GLY A 220 -4.69 0.79 28.37
N VAL A 221 -3.87 0.00 27.67
CA VAL A 221 -4.05 -1.44 27.44
C VAL A 221 -2.92 -2.30 27.98
N ASP A 222 -3.19 -3.51 28.45
CA ASP A 222 -2.21 -4.33 29.18
C ASP A 222 -1.24 -5.18 28.31
N GLY A 223 -1.37 -5.13 26.97
CA GLY A 223 -0.53 -5.87 26.00
C GLY A 223 -0.25 -5.12 24.69
N VAL A 224 0.48 -5.76 23.77
CA VAL A 224 1.00 -5.11 22.54
C VAL A 224 -0.13 -4.74 21.59
N VAL A 225 -0.06 -3.55 21.00
CA VAL A 225 -0.94 -3.14 19.89
C VAL A 225 -0.19 -3.30 18.56
N ARG A 226 -0.81 -3.96 17.58
CA ARG A 226 -0.23 -4.29 16.26
C ARG A 226 -0.87 -3.53 15.10
N ALA A 227 -2.14 -3.18 15.23
CA ALA A 227 -2.89 -2.45 14.22
C ALA A 227 -3.74 -1.38 14.89
N LEU A 228 -3.87 -0.24 14.22
CA LEU A 228 -4.76 0.83 14.64
C LEU A 228 -5.35 1.54 13.43
N VAL A 229 -6.57 2.05 13.59
CA VAL A 229 -7.25 2.89 12.61
C VAL A 229 -7.99 4.00 13.33
N THR A 230 -7.94 5.22 12.80
CA THR A 230 -8.74 6.34 13.31
C THR A 230 -9.93 6.58 12.38
N VAL A 231 -11.11 6.76 12.97
CA VAL A 231 -12.37 6.93 12.24
C VAL A 231 -13.24 7.92 12.97
N GLY A 232 -13.61 9.03 12.34
CA GLY A 232 -14.62 9.95 12.89
C GLY A 232 -14.23 10.51 14.26
N ASP A 233 -14.85 10.05 15.35
CA ASP A 233 -14.49 10.41 16.75
C ASP A 233 -13.77 9.29 17.50
N ASP A 234 -13.37 8.23 16.81
CA ASP A 234 -12.94 6.99 17.40
C ASP A 234 -11.54 6.56 16.98
N VAL A 235 -10.90 5.82 17.88
CA VAL A 235 -9.69 5.06 17.60
C VAL A 235 -9.95 3.61 17.94
N TYR A 236 -9.77 2.76 16.94
CA TYR A 236 -9.83 1.31 17.10
C TYR A 236 -8.42 0.76 17.16
N VAL A 237 -8.17 -0.09 18.14
CA VAL A 237 -6.86 -0.73 18.33
C VAL A 237 -7.01 -2.23 18.47
N ALA A 238 -6.03 -2.95 17.95
CA ALA A 238 -6.01 -4.40 17.91
C ALA A 238 -4.60 -4.96 18.14
N GLY A 239 -4.51 -6.10 18.83
CA GLY A 239 -3.23 -6.74 19.13
C GLY A 239 -3.33 -7.89 20.12
N SER A 240 -2.49 -7.89 21.16
CA SER A 240 -2.32 -8.97 22.14
C SER A 240 -2.62 -8.55 23.60
N PHE A 241 -3.54 -7.60 23.83
CA PHE A 241 -3.99 -7.15 25.17
C PHE A 241 -5.29 -7.85 25.66
N THR A 242 -5.61 -7.76 26.96
CA THR A 242 -6.80 -8.29 27.66
C THR A 242 -7.60 -7.27 28.47
N ALA A 243 -7.08 -6.06 28.66
CA ALA A 243 -7.77 -4.95 29.32
C ALA A 243 -7.50 -3.62 28.62
N ALA A 244 -8.48 -2.70 28.66
CA ALA A 244 -8.38 -1.32 28.20
C ALA A 244 -9.09 -0.37 29.19
N GLY A 245 -8.40 0.60 29.76
CA GLY A 245 -9.01 1.57 30.68
C GLY A 245 -9.56 0.99 31.98
N GLY A 246 -9.02 -0.15 32.46
CA GLY A 246 -9.56 -0.89 33.60
C GLY A 246 -10.83 -1.69 33.28
N VAL A 247 -11.33 -1.57 32.06
CA VAL A 247 -12.38 -2.41 31.50
C VAL A 247 -11.73 -3.64 30.88
N THR A 248 -12.27 -4.82 31.14
CA THR A 248 -11.87 -6.03 30.41
C THR A 248 -12.19 -5.84 28.93
N ALA A 249 -11.17 -5.77 28.09
CA ALA A 249 -11.26 -5.54 26.65
C ALA A 249 -10.25 -6.47 25.99
N ASN A 250 -10.72 -7.63 25.54
CA ASN A 250 -9.83 -8.64 24.99
C ASN A 250 -9.46 -8.29 23.56
N ARG A 251 -8.16 -8.05 23.29
CA ARG A 251 -7.49 -7.97 21.98
C ARG A 251 -7.95 -6.86 21.03
N VAL A 252 -9.06 -6.20 21.33
CA VAL A 252 -9.66 -5.11 20.57
C VAL A 252 -10.42 -4.15 21.50
N ALA A 253 -10.25 -2.84 21.27
CA ALA A 253 -10.87 -1.81 22.07
C ALA A 253 -11.14 -0.55 21.23
N ARG A 254 -12.15 0.21 21.64
CA ARG A 254 -12.51 1.51 21.06
C ARG A 254 -12.24 2.58 22.10
N TRP A 255 -11.47 3.58 21.70
CA TRP A 255 -11.33 4.81 22.44
C TRP A 255 -12.22 5.88 21.81
N ASN A 256 -13.19 6.38 22.56
CA ASN A 256 -13.96 7.54 22.13
C ASN A 256 -13.20 8.82 22.49
N ARG A 257 -12.85 9.62 21.48
CA ARG A 257 -12.01 10.80 21.63
C ARG A 257 -12.73 11.99 22.27
N VAL A 258 -14.05 11.96 22.33
CA VAL A 258 -14.89 13.03 22.90
C VAL A 258 -15.17 12.78 24.37
N THR A 259 -15.53 11.55 24.74
CA THR A 259 -15.85 11.20 26.14
C THR A 259 -14.62 10.80 26.95
N GLY A 260 -13.52 10.42 26.29
CA GLY A 260 -12.32 9.92 26.97
C GLY A 260 -12.55 8.55 27.61
N GLU A 261 -13.40 7.74 27.01
CA GLU A 261 -13.78 6.43 27.53
C GLU A 261 -13.27 5.31 26.65
N TRP A 262 -12.55 4.37 27.27
CA TRP A 262 -12.37 3.05 26.71
C TRP A 262 -13.67 2.30 26.77
N ARG A 263 -14.01 1.69 25.65
CA ARG A 263 -15.07 0.70 25.58
C ARG A 263 -14.48 -0.56 25.01
N ALA A 264 -14.66 -1.64 25.77
CA ALA A 264 -14.59 -2.96 25.18
C ALA A 264 -15.62 -3.02 24.06
N LEU A 265 -15.23 -3.60 22.93
CA LEU A 265 -16.19 -4.01 21.93
C LEU A 265 -16.77 -5.33 22.44
N GLY A 266 -17.97 -5.29 23.03
CA GLY A 266 -18.56 -6.47 23.69
C GLY A 266 -17.63 -7.13 24.71
N ALA A 267 -17.50 -8.45 24.64
CA ALA A 267 -16.53 -9.21 25.46
C ALA A 267 -15.10 -9.30 24.83
N GLY A 268 -14.84 -8.63 23.70
CA GLY A 268 -13.55 -8.66 22.99
C GLY A 268 -13.26 -9.96 22.25
N ILE A 269 -12.05 -10.10 21.71
CA ILE A 269 -11.56 -11.25 20.92
C ILE A 269 -10.59 -12.09 21.76
N ASN A 270 -10.60 -13.42 21.63
CA ASN A 270 -9.86 -14.31 22.53
C ASN A 270 -8.41 -14.64 22.10
N ASP A 271 -7.94 -14.19 20.94
CA ASP A 271 -6.53 -14.32 20.51
C ASP A 271 -6.06 -13.14 19.62
N ASN A 272 -4.83 -13.18 19.12
CA ASN A 272 -4.17 -12.10 18.39
C ASN A 272 -4.95 -11.68 17.14
N VAL A 273 -5.07 -10.36 16.97
CA VAL A 273 -5.59 -9.71 15.76
C VAL A 273 -4.42 -9.07 15.01
N TYR A 274 -4.30 -9.36 13.71
CA TYR A 274 -3.21 -8.89 12.84
C TYR A 274 -3.65 -7.85 11.82
N ALA A 275 -4.92 -7.89 11.40
CA ALA A 275 -5.46 -6.98 10.39
C ALA A 275 -6.72 -6.28 10.89
N LEU A 276 -6.82 -4.99 10.60
CA LEU A 276 -8.04 -4.20 10.72
C LEU A 276 -8.40 -3.63 9.35
N ALA A 277 -9.68 -3.68 9.01
CA ALA A 277 -10.25 -2.92 7.90
C ALA A 277 -11.48 -2.17 8.41
N TYR A 278 -11.71 -0.97 7.90
CA TYR A 278 -12.87 -0.16 8.24
C TYR A 278 -13.53 0.39 6.99
N THR A 279 -14.83 0.16 6.84
CA THR A 279 -15.65 0.79 5.80
C THR A 279 -17.09 0.86 6.27
N ASP A 280 -17.83 1.88 5.81
CA ASP A 280 -19.27 2.03 6.01
C ASP A 280 -19.76 1.75 7.44
N GLY A 281 -19.13 2.37 8.43
CA GLY A 281 -19.57 2.23 9.82
C GLY A 281 -19.08 0.96 10.53
N VAL A 282 -18.48 0.01 9.82
CA VAL A 282 -18.14 -1.32 10.34
C VAL A 282 -16.63 -1.54 10.41
N LEU A 283 -16.22 -2.10 11.54
CA LEU A 283 -14.85 -2.55 11.75
C LEU A 283 -14.78 -4.07 11.55
N TYR A 284 -13.79 -4.50 10.78
CA TYR A 284 -13.45 -5.89 10.54
C TYR A 284 -12.13 -6.23 11.21
N ALA A 285 -12.08 -7.37 11.87
CA ALA A 285 -10.88 -7.87 12.55
C ALA A 285 -10.52 -9.26 12.05
N GLY A 286 -9.26 -9.41 11.62
CA GLY A 286 -8.69 -10.67 11.13
C GLY A 286 -7.49 -11.11 11.98
N GLY A 287 -7.42 -12.39 12.33
CA GLY A 287 -6.38 -12.92 13.21
C GLY A 287 -6.35 -14.44 13.29
N GLY A 288 -5.91 -14.97 14.43
CA GLY A 288 -5.84 -16.40 14.74
C GLY A 288 -6.67 -16.78 15.97
N PHE A 289 -7.92 -16.32 16.04
CA PHE A 289 -8.77 -16.37 17.24
C PHE A 289 -9.98 -17.30 17.07
N THR A 290 -10.68 -17.67 18.16
CA THR A 290 -11.83 -18.59 18.11
C THR A 290 -13.14 -18.03 18.69
N ALA A 291 -13.11 -16.83 19.28
CA ALA A 291 -14.29 -16.14 19.79
C ALA A 291 -14.14 -14.61 19.71
N ALA A 292 -15.26 -13.93 19.48
CA ALA A 292 -15.41 -12.48 19.55
C ALA A 292 -16.70 -12.13 20.28
N GLY A 293 -16.65 -11.34 21.34
CA GLY A 293 -17.80 -11.12 22.20
C GLY A 293 -18.31 -12.41 22.84
N ASN A 294 -19.63 -12.58 22.84
CA ASN A 294 -20.28 -13.81 23.30
C ASN A 294 -20.57 -14.77 22.14
N VAL A 295 -20.04 -14.46 20.95
CA VAL A 295 -20.21 -15.28 19.77
C VAL A 295 -18.91 -16.02 19.48
N ILE A 296 -19.07 -17.26 19.05
CA ILE A 296 -17.94 -18.05 18.58
C ILE A 296 -17.63 -17.55 17.17
N ALA A 297 -16.47 -16.93 16.99
CA ALA A 297 -16.06 -16.24 15.78
C ALA A 297 -14.62 -16.66 15.49
N TYR A 298 -14.42 -17.47 14.46
CA TYR A 298 -13.16 -18.11 14.14
C TYR A 298 -12.39 -17.27 13.14
N ASP A 299 -11.26 -16.72 13.58
CA ASP A 299 -10.28 -15.89 12.87
C ASP A 299 -10.77 -14.57 12.31
N LEU A 300 -12.08 -14.36 12.34
CA LEU A 300 -12.73 -13.25 11.69
C LEU A 300 -14.02 -12.86 12.43
N ALA A 301 -14.17 -11.56 12.67
CA ALA A 301 -15.32 -10.97 13.34
C ALA A 301 -15.54 -9.53 12.88
N TRP A 302 -16.78 -9.08 12.89
CA TRP A 302 -17.12 -7.70 12.54
C TRP A 302 -17.91 -7.04 13.65
N TRP A 303 -17.71 -5.73 13.77
CA TRP A 303 -18.32 -4.91 14.79
C TRP A 303 -19.29 -3.92 14.14
N ASP A 304 -20.56 -4.04 14.48
CA ASP A 304 -21.66 -3.22 13.95
C ASP A 304 -21.85 -1.88 14.68
N GLY A 305 -21.01 -1.59 15.67
CA GLY A 305 -21.17 -0.46 16.59
C GLY A 305 -21.76 -0.83 17.96
N ALA A 306 -22.35 -2.02 18.11
CA ALA A 306 -23.04 -2.48 19.31
C ALA A 306 -22.60 -3.88 19.80
N GLN A 307 -22.36 -4.83 18.90
CA GLN A 307 -21.96 -6.19 19.24
C GLN A 307 -21.00 -6.78 18.22
N TRP A 308 -20.21 -7.76 18.67
CA TRP A 308 -19.45 -8.60 17.77
C TRP A 308 -20.40 -9.58 17.12
N HIS A 309 -20.25 -9.68 15.81
CA HIS A 309 -20.88 -10.70 15.02
C HIS A 309 -19.79 -11.63 14.51
N ALA A 310 -20.09 -12.92 14.58
CA ALA A 310 -19.42 -13.87 13.72
C ALA A 310 -19.74 -13.49 12.27
N PHE A 311 -18.88 -13.87 11.35
CA PHE A 311 -19.22 -13.77 9.94
C PHE A 311 -20.24 -14.86 9.60
N GLY A 312 -21.51 -14.46 9.52
CA GLY A 312 -22.67 -15.29 9.18
C GLY A 312 -23.04 -16.43 10.11
N ASP A 313 -24.33 -16.79 10.10
CA ASP A 313 -24.89 -17.90 10.89
C ASP A 313 -24.62 -19.28 10.27
N GLN A 314 -24.10 -19.29 9.05
CA GLN A 314 -24.00 -20.49 8.24
C GLN A 314 -22.64 -21.19 8.37
N TYR A 315 -21.54 -20.43 8.39
CA TYR A 315 -20.18 -20.98 8.25
C TYR A 315 -19.16 -20.29 9.15
N ARG A 316 -18.01 -20.95 9.34
CA ARG A 316 -16.81 -20.41 10.00
C ARG A 316 -15.55 -20.85 9.28
N ILE A 317 -14.44 -20.12 9.40
CA ILE A 317 -13.11 -20.65 9.03
C ILE A 317 -12.77 -21.81 9.98
N TYR A 318 -12.24 -22.90 9.41
CA TYR A 318 -11.86 -24.08 10.18
C TYR A 318 -10.87 -24.94 9.40
N GLU A 319 -9.96 -25.63 10.10
CA GLU A 319 -9.07 -26.61 9.47
C GLU A 319 -8.80 -27.79 10.40
N ARG A 320 -8.74 -29.01 9.84
CA ARG A 320 -8.53 -30.25 10.59
C ARG A 320 -7.25 -30.96 10.15
N SER A 321 -6.39 -31.34 11.10
CA SER A 321 -5.25 -32.21 10.84
C SER A 321 -5.67 -33.61 10.41
N GLN A 322 -4.75 -34.33 9.76
CA GLN A 322 -4.92 -35.76 9.46
C GLN A 322 -5.10 -36.61 10.73
N GLU A 323 -4.60 -36.15 11.87
CA GLU A 323 -4.73 -36.81 13.18
C GLU A 323 -6.08 -36.51 13.85
N GLY A 324 -6.88 -35.63 13.26
CA GLY A 324 -8.27 -35.46 13.60
C GLY A 324 -8.60 -34.28 14.51
N GLY A 325 -7.64 -33.39 14.82
CA GLY A 325 -7.82 -32.18 15.62
C GLY A 325 -7.82 -30.90 14.79
N GLU A 326 -8.33 -29.79 15.33
CA GLU A 326 -8.26 -28.47 14.69
C GLU A 326 -6.80 -27.98 14.63
N VAL A 327 -6.38 -27.41 13.50
CA VAL A 327 -5.06 -26.78 13.33
C VAL A 327 -5.21 -25.27 13.17
N GLY A 328 -4.16 -24.53 13.55
CA GLY A 328 -4.20 -23.07 13.55
C GLY A 328 -4.35 -22.50 12.14
N THR A 329 -5.43 -21.75 11.96
CA THR A 329 -5.72 -20.89 10.81
C THR A 329 -5.35 -19.44 11.16
N THR A 330 -5.12 -18.60 10.15
CA THR A 330 -4.83 -17.18 10.39
C THR A 330 -5.27 -16.31 9.22
N VAL A 331 -5.99 -15.22 9.49
CA VAL A 331 -6.28 -14.16 8.52
C VAL A 331 -5.15 -13.12 8.55
N TYR A 332 -4.51 -12.90 7.40
CA TYR A 332 -3.41 -11.95 7.24
C TYR A 332 -3.81 -10.68 6.51
N ALA A 333 -4.81 -10.76 5.62
CA ALA A 333 -5.23 -9.66 4.77
C ALA A 333 -6.75 -9.50 4.79
N LEU A 334 -7.18 -8.24 4.86
CA LEU A 334 -8.56 -7.82 4.71
C LEU A 334 -8.63 -6.72 3.67
N ALA A 335 -9.52 -6.85 2.71
CA ALA A 335 -9.92 -5.76 1.83
C ALA A 335 -11.44 -5.61 1.94
N ALA A 336 -11.90 -4.38 2.16
CA ALA A 336 -13.32 -4.09 2.32
C ALA A 336 -13.73 -2.94 1.40
N SER A 337 -14.86 -3.11 0.72
CA SER A 337 -15.46 -2.11 -0.15
C SER A 337 -16.99 -2.25 -0.08
N GLY A 338 -17.67 -1.22 0.42
CA GLY A 338 -19.11 -1.34 0.65
C GLY A 338 -19.45 -2.43 1.67
N ASP A 339 -20.39 -3.29 1.30
CA ASP A 339 -20.79 -4.49 2.06
C ASP A 339 -19.89 -5.71 1.83
N ASP A 340 -18.97 -5.65 0.85
CA ASP A 340 -18.12 -6.77 0.48
C ASP A 340 -16.82 -6.76 1.27
N VAL A 341 -16.54 -7.90 1.89
CA VAL A 341 -15.30 -8.13 2.64
C VAL A 341 -14.61 -9.35 2.07
N VAL A 342 -13.42 -9.12 1.52
CA VAL A 342 -12.55 -10.20 1.06
C VAL A 342 -11.59 -10.53 2.18
N ILE A 343 -11.52 -11.83 2.50
CA ILE A 343 -10.73 -12.36 3.60
C ILE A 343 -9.68 -13.28 3.03
N GLY A 344 -8.42 -12.98 3.33
CA GLY A 344 -7.26 -13.71 2.84
C GLY A 344 -6.37 -14.15 3.99
N GLY A 345 -5.92 -15.39 3.93
CA GLY A 345 -4.99 -15.89 4.93
C GLY A 345 -4.50 -17.30 4.66
N GLN A 346 -4.37 -18.05 5.74
CA GLN A 346 -3.95 -19.43 5.79
C GLN A 346 -5.08 -20.27 6.39
N PHE A 347 -5.87 -20.92 5.52
CA PHE A 347 -6.96 -21.82 5.91
C PHE A 347 -7.47 -22.67 4.74
N GLN A 348 -7.92 -23.90 4.99
CA GLN A 348 -8.45 -24.79 3.93
C GLN A 348 -9.97 -24.76 3.77
N THR A 349 -10.73 -24.80 4.87
CA THR A 349 -12.19 -24.98 4.81
C THR A 349 -12.94 -23.87 5.50
N ILE A 350 -14.19 -23.70 5.09
CA ILE A 350 -15.21 -23.22 5.98
C ILE A 350 -16.09 -24.38 6.45
N HIS A 351 -16.57 -24.35 7.67
CA HIS A 351 -17.36 -25.42 8.27
C HIS A 351 -18.75 -24.93 8.67
N LYS A 352 -19.77 -25.71 8.34
CA LYS A 352 -21.16 -25.37 8.67
C LYS A 352 -21.37 -25.35 10.18
N LEU A 353 -21.81 -24.22 10.70
CA LEU A 353 -22.00 -24.03 12.14
C LEU A 353 -23.06 -25.01 12.70
N GLY A 354 -22.83 -25.47 13.94
CA GLY A 354 -23.77 -26.34 14.67
C GLY A 354 -23.82 -27.80 14.23
N THR A 355 -22.88 -28.23 13.38
CA THR A 355 -22.83 -29.60 12.86
C THR A 355 -21.63 -30.38 13.39
N ASP A 356 -21.64 -31.70 13.23
CA ASP A 356 -20.58 -32.59 13.70
C ASP A 356 -19.26 -32.28 12.98
N THR A 357 -18.26 -31.79 13.70
CA THR A 357 -16.91 -31.52 13.19
C THR A 357 -16.16 -32.80 12.81
N GLN A 358 -16.65 -33.98 13.19
CA GLN A 358 -16.11 -35.25 12.67
C GLN A 358 -16.67 -35.61 11.29
N ASN A 359 -17.81 -35.05 10.90
CA ASN A 359 -18.48 -35.36 9.65
C ASN A 359 -17.99 -34.43 8.53
N LEU A 360 -17.18 -34.98 7.63
CA LEU A 360 -16.61 -34.27 6.48
C LEU A 360 -17.67 -33.68 5.53
N ALA A 361 -18.92 -34.15 5.55
CA ALA A 361 -20.01 -33.60 4.73
C ALA A 361 -20.45 -32.19 5.15
N ASN A 362 -19.97 -31.67 6.27
CA ASN A 362 -20.28 -30.34 6.78
C ASN A 362 -19.23 -29.28 6.44
N TYR A 363 -18.18 -29.67 5.72
CA TYR A 363 -17.07 -28.82 5.34
C TYR A 363 -17.27 -28.37 3.90
N GLU A 364 -17.11 -27.08 3.67
CA GLU A 364 -16.95 -26.53 2.33
C GLU A 364 -15.50 -26.11 2.16
N LEU A 365 -14.90 -26.56 1.07
CA LEU A 365 -13.56 -26.13 0.71
C LEU A 365 -13.64 -24.65 0.37
N ALA A 366 -12.76 -23.86 0.96
CA ALA A 366 -12.69 -22.42 0.76
C ALA A 366 -11.33 -21.98 0.27
N ASN A 367 -10.29 -22.73 0.63
CA ASN A 367 -8.94 -22.62 0.09
C ASN A 367 -8.41 -21.17 0.15
N ASN A 368 -8.10 -20.71 1.36
CA ASN A 368 -7.37 -19.50 1.72
C ASN A 368 -8.00 -18.14 1.38
N VAL A 369 -9.10 -18.12 0.62
CA VAL A 369 -9.83 -16.88 0.31
C VAL A 369 -11.34 -17.10 0.24
N VAL A 370 -12.07 -16.17 0.85
CA VAL A 370 -13.53 -16.14 0.88
C VAL A 370 -14.01 -14.70 0.79
N LEU A 371 -15.19 -14.51 0.20
CA LEU A 371 -15.90 -13.25 0.24
C LEU A 371 -17.10 -13.44 1.17
N TRP A 372 -17.33 -12.44 2.01
CA TRP A 372 -18.57 -12.35 2.75
C TRP A 372 -19.24 -11.03 2.42
N ASN A 373 -20.51 -11.11 2.05
CA ASN A 373 -21.35 -9.94 1.84
C ASN A 373 -22.16 -9.69 3.11
N ARG A 374 -21.94 -8.52 3.71
CA ARG A 374 -22.58 -8.13 4.96
C ARG A 374 -24.10 -8.02 4.86
N ALA A 375 -24.61 -7.42 3.78
CA ALA A 375 -26.03 -7.13 3.64
C ALA A 375 -26.87 -8.40 3.37
N ALA A 376 -26.32 -9.33 2.59
CA ALA A 376 -26.96 -10.59 2.27
C ALA A 376 -26.74 -11.67 3.34
N ASP A 377 -25.75 -11.48 4.21
CA ASP A 377 -25.20 -12.50 5.10
C ASP A 377 -24.87 -13.82 4.37
N THR A 378 -24.20 -13.68 3.23
CA THR A 378 -23.84 -14.82 2.40
C THR A 378 -22.33 -14.93 2.31
N TRP A 379 -21.85 -16.11 2.67
CA TRP A 379 -20.51 -16.55 2.29
C TRP A 379 -20.52 -16.92 0.83
N THR A 380 -19.63 -16.28 0.09
CA THR A 380 -19.33 -16.64 -1.28
C THR A 380 -17.97 -17.31 -1.28
N LEU A 381 -17.99 -18.62 -1.53
CA LEU A 381 -16.80 -19.31 -2.00
C LEU A 381 -16.43 -18.66 -3.33
N LEU A 382 -15.19 -18.22 -3.47
CA LEU A 382 -14.77 -17.70 -4.76
C LEU A 382 -14.63 -18.90 -5.69
N GLY A 383 -15.53 -19.04 -6.67
CA GLY A 383 -15.54 -20.08 -7.71
C GLY A 383 -16.45 -21.28 -7.42
N PRO A 384 -16.79 -22.07 -8.47
CA PRO A 384 -17.77 -23.14 -8.35
C PRO A 384 -17.22 -24.39 -7.66
N TRP A 385 -18.03 -24.98 -6.80
CA TRP A 385 -17.80 -26.30 -6.22
C TRP A 385 -18.49 -27.40 -7.04
N THR A 386 -17.73 -28.34 -7.60
CA THR A 386 -18.25 -29.50 -8.33
C THR A 386 -17.43 -30.76 -8.00
N ALA A 387 -17.85 -31.93 -8.51
CA ALA A 387 -17.11 -33.18 -8.35
C ALA A 387 -15.66 -33.13 -8.88
N THR A 388 -15.30 -32.12 -9.66
CA THR A 388 -13.97 -31.93 -10.26
C THR A 388 -13.40 -30.52 -10.06
N THR A 389 -14.08 -29.64 -9.32
CA THR A 389 -13.65 -28.23 -9.12
C THR A 389 -13.74 -27.84 -7.64
N GLU A 390 -12.64 -27.37 -7.07
CA GLU A 390 -12.60 -26.78 -5.73
C GLU A 390 -12.52 -25.25 -5.84
N PRO A 391 -13.21 -24.48 -5.00
CA PRO A 391 -13.11 -23.01 -4.99
C PRO A 391 -11.81 -22.51 -4.35
N GLY A 392 -11.62 -21.20 -4.28
CA GLY A 392 -10.48 -20.55 -3.64
C GLY A 392 -9.14 -20.79 -4.35
N VAL A 393 -8.04 -20.65 -3.61
CA VAL A 393 -6.66 -20.79 -4.09
C VAL A 393 -5.87 -21.87 -3.36
N THR A 394 -5.16 -22.72 -4.10
CA THR A 394 -4.38 -23.86 -3.57
C THR A 394 -2.98 -23.94 -4.18
N THR A 395 -2.07 -24.66 -3.51
CA THR A 395 -0.78 -25.08 -4.02
C THR A 395 -0.79 -26.59 -4.28
N ASN A 396 -0.81 -27.02 -5.54
CA ASN A 396 -0.86 -28.43 -5.96
C ASN A 396 -2.07 -29.19 -5.39
N GLY A 397 -3.22 -28.53 -5.28
CA GLY A 397 -4.41 -29.08 -4.63
C GLY A 397 -4.36 -29.12 -3.10
N TYR A 398 -3.33 -28.53 -2.47
CA TYR A 398 -3.24 -28.36 -1.02
C TYR A 398 -3.47 -26.90 -0.62
N SER A 399 -4.07 -26.67 0.55
CA SER A 399 -4.27 -25.35 1.17
C SER A 399 -3.81 -25.37 2.63
N GLY A 400 -3.79 -24.22 3.30
CA GLY A 400 -3.25 -24.10 4.66
C GLY A 400 -1.72 -24.09 4.68
N PHE A 401 -1.05 -25.25 4.62
CA PHE A 401 0.41 -25.29 4.72
C PHE A 401 1.14 -24.96 3.41
N GLY A 402 1.87 -23.85 3.38
CA GLY A 402 2.60 -23.41 2.18
C GLY A 402 1.70 -22.77 1.11
N THR A 403 0.49 -22.38 1.50
CA THR A 403 -0.41 -21.53 0.72
C THR A 403 -0.85 -20.39 1.60
N SER A 404 -0.67 -19.15 1.17
CA SER A 404 -1.14 -17.99 1.95
C SER A 404 -1.55 -16.85 1.03
N VAL A 405 -2.63 -16.16 1.40
CA VAL A 405 -2.99 -14.87 0.80
C VAL A 405 -2.40 -13.78 1.68
N ARG A 406 -1.57 -12.91 1.08
CA ARG A 406 -0.82 -11.84 1.79
C ARG A 406 -1.27 -10.45 1.39
N SER A 407 -1.86 -10.31 0.22
CA SER A 407 -2.37 -9.04 -0.27
C SER A 407 -3.69 -9.26 -1.01
N LEU A 408 -4.57 -8.28 -0.89
CA LEU A 408 -5.89 -8.27 -1.49
C LEU A 408 -6.17 -6.89 -2.08
N ALA A 409 -6.85 -6.86 -3.22
CA ALA A 409 -7.35 -5.63 -3.81
C ALA A 409 -8.74 -5.84 -4.41
N ILE A 410 -9.58 -4.81 -4.31
CA ILE A 410 -10.91 -4.78 -4.92
C ILE A 410 -10.90 -3.68 -6.00
N VAL A 411 -11.18 -4.06 -7.25
CA VAL A 411 -11.21 -3.13 -8.39
C VAL A 411 -12.47 -3.40 -9.20
N GLY A 412 -13.37 -2.42 -9.31
CA GLY A 412 -14.58 -2.55 -10.15
C GLY A 412 -15.50 -3.71 -9.78
N GLY A 413 -15.47 -4.19 -8.53
CA GLY A 413 -16.22 -5.37 -8.07
C GLY A 413 -15.52 -6.71 -8.33
N ASP A 414 -14.34 -6.70 -8.94
CA ASP A 414 -13.45 -7.86 -9.00
C ASP A 414 -12.55 -7.94 -7.78
N VAL A 415 -12.24 -9.17 -7.40
CA VAL A 415 -11.33 -9.49 -6.32
C VAL A 415 -10.02 -9.98 -6.89
N PHE A 416 -8.94 -9.27 -6.56
CA PHE A 416 -7.57 -9.66 -6.87
C PHE A 416 -6.93 -10.26 -5.63
N VAL A 417 -6.47 -11.51 -5.78
CA VAL A 417 -5.91 -12.31 -4.70
C VAL A 417 -4.44 -12.57 -4.98
N GLY A 418 -3.56 -12.08 -4.11
CA GLY A 418 -2.11 -12.24 -4.24
C GLY A 418 -1.49 -12.98 -3.06
N GLY A 419 -0.60 -13.93 -3.34
CA GLY A 419 0.18 -14.59 -2.30
C GLY A 419 1.01 -15.77 -2.81
N MET A 420 0.98 -16.88 -2.09
CA MET A 420 1.66 -18.13 -2.44
C MET A 420 0.61 -19.19 -2.79
N PHE A 421 0.41 -19.48 -4.08
CA PHE A 421 -0.52 -20.50 -4.60
C PHE A 421 -0.26 -20.79 -6.09
N ASN A 422 -0.74 -21.89 -6.65
CA ASN A 422 -0.60 -22.19 -8.09
C ASN A 422 -1.91 -22.61 -8.79
N GLN A 423 -3.02 -22.62 -8.07
CA GLN A 423 -4.36 -22.89 -8.59
C GLN A 423 -5.35 -21.92 -7.97
N ALA A 424 -6.34 -21.50 -8.76
CA ALA A 424 -7.51 -20.75 -8.33
C ALA A 424 -8.74 -21.39 -8.98
N GLY A 425 -9.58 -22.09 -8.22
CA GLY A 425 -10.57 -22.95 -8.86
C GLY A 425 -9.91 -24.16 -9.53
N THR A 426 -10.45 -24.54 -10.70
CA THR A 426 -9.74 -25.38 -11.69
C THR A 426 -8.75 -24.61 -12.55
N VAL A 427 -8.66 -23.30 -12.36
CA VAL A 427 -7.80 -22.48 -13.17
C VAL A 427 -6.38 -22.55 -12.62
N SER A 428 -5.44 -22.93 -13.49
CA SER A 428 -4.02 -22.81 -13.18
C SER A 428 -3.67 -21.33 -13.06
N ALA A 429 -3.40 -20.85 -11.85
CA ALA A 429 -3.14 -19.45 -11.58
C ALA A 429 -1.86 -19.33 -10.76
N GLY A 430 -0.79 -18.84 -11.37
CA GLY A 430 0.48 -18.63 -10.67
C GLY A 430 0.36 -17.48 -9.69
N ASN A 431 0.15 -17.74 -8.39
CA ASN A 431 0.28 -16.83 -7.25
C ASN A 431 -0.55 -15.53 -7.25
N ILE A 432 -1.30 -15.27 -8.33
CA ILE A 432 -2.26 -14.21 -8.47
C ILE A 432 -3.43 -14.67 -9.33
N ALA A 433 -4.64 -14.31 -8.93
CA ALA A 433 -5.86 -14.63 -9.64
C ALA A 433 -6.88 -13.51 -9.48
N ARG A 434 -7.77 -13.41 -10.46
CA ARG A 434 -8.96 -12.54 -10.41
C ARG A 434 -10.18 -13.41 -10.28
N TRP A 435 -11.05 -13.05 -9.34
CA TRP A 435 -12.40 -13.58 -9.27
C TRP A 435 -13.40 -12.48 -9.55
N THR A 436 -14.32 -12.75 -10.47
CA THR A 436 -15.37 -11.80 -10.86
C THR A 436 -16.67 -12.17 -10.18
N ALA A 437 -17.06 -11.36 -9.19
CA ALA A 437 -18.24 -11.60 -8.37
C ALA A 437 -19.53 -11.80 -9.18
N ALA A 438 -19.72 -10.96 -10.21
CA ALA A 438 -20.94 -10.98 -11.03
C ALA A 438 -21.15 -12.29 -11.81
N THR A 439 -20.08 -13.06 -12.06
CA THR A 439 -20.15 -14.30 -12.86
C THR A 439 -19.75 -15.55 -12.07
N ASP A 440 -19.22 -15.38 -10.86
CA ASP A 440 -18.59 -16.43 -10.06
C ASP A 440 -17.55 -17.25 -10.84
N VAL A 441 -16.68 -16.55 -11.57
CA VAL A 441 -15.66 -17.17 -12.41
C VAL A 441 -14.28 -16.73 -11.95
N TRP A 442 -13.44 -17.73 -11.64
CA TRP A 442 -12.00 -17.53 -11.58
C TRP A 442 -11.44 -17.31 -12.97
N ARG A 443 -10.57 -16.31 -13.08
CA ARG A 443 -9.72 -16.10 -14.22
C ARG A 443 -8.29 -16.05 -13.73
N ALA A 444 -7.46 -16.88 -14.36
CA ALA A 444 -6.05 -16.64 -14.32
C ALA A 444 -5.79 -15.36 -15.10
N LEU A 445 -4.88 -14.57 -14.57
CA LEU A 445 -4.34 -13.44 -15.30
C LEU A 445 -3.26 -14.04 -16.22
N GLY A 446 -3.67 -14.60 -17.36
CA GLY A 446 -2.77 -15.39 -18.22
C GLY A 446 -2.08 -16.55 -17.47
N GLY A 447 -0.74 -16.56 -17.43
CA GLY A 447 0.06 -17.49 -16.63
C GLY A 447 0.20 -17.16 -15.13
N GLY A 448 -0.39 -16.05 -14.66
CA GLY A 448 -0.15 -15.50 -13.32
C GLY A 448 1.28 -14.96 -13.17
N VAL A 449 1.76 -14.84 -11.93
CA VAL A 449 3.16 -14.55 -11.61
C VAL A 449 3.92 -15.79 -11.15
N GLY A 450 5.17 -15.95 -11.57
CA GLY A 450 5.99 -17.10 -11.19
C GLY A 450 7.37 -17.10 -11.83
N GLY A 451 7.90 -18.29 -12.10
CA GLY A 451 9.22 -18.45 -12.73
C GLY A 451 10.39 -18.56 -11.74
N LEU A 452 10.10 -18.73 -10.44
CA LEU A 452 11.07 -19.08 -9.41
C LEU A 452 10.55 -20.21 -8.53
N ASP A 453 11.48 -21.05 -8.06
CA ASP A 453 11.21 -22.04 -7.04
C ASP A 453 11.25 -21.38 -5.66
N VAL A 454 10.09 -21.36 -4.99
CA VAL A 454 9.89 -20.79 -3.65
C VAL A 454 9.83 -21.86 -2.55
N THR A 455 10.12 -23.12 -2.89
CA THR A 455 10.01 -24.23 -1.95
C THR A 455 10.90 -24.01 -0.73
N GLY A 456 10.28 -23.93 0.45
CA GLY A 456 10.97 -23.79 1.74
C GLY A 456 11.41 -22.37 2.11
N LEU A 457 10.94 -21.34 1.38
CA LEU A 457 11.21 -19.94 1.69
C LEU A 457 9.97 -19.28 2.30
N ASP A 458 10.15 -18.44 3.34
CA ASP A 458 9.09 -17.58 3.88
C ASP A 458 9.05 -16.25 3.09
N VAL A 459 8.79 -16.36 1.77
CA VAL A 459 8.63 -15.21 0.87
C VAL A 459 7.35 -15.39 0.07
N ALA A 460 6.58 -14.32 -0.08
CA ALA A 460 5.36 -14.35 -0.85
C ALA A 460 5.63 -13.92 -2.30
N PRO A 461 5.33 -14.78 -3.31
CA PRO A 461 5.43 -14.40 -4.71
C PRO A 461 4.70 -13.10 -5.05
N VAL A 462 3.56 -12.83 -4.39
CA VAL A 462 2.98 -11.48 -4.29
C VAL A 462 3.01 -11.04 -2.83
N SER A 463 3.79 -10.00 -2.53
CA SER A 463 3.96 -9.44 -1.18
C SER A 463 3.19 -8.15 -0.97
N ALA A 464 3.03 -7.35 -2.04
CA ALA A 464 2.33 -6.09 -2.01
C ALA A 464 1.52 -5.89 -3.29
N MET A 465 0.36 -5.28 -3.15
CA MET A 465 -0.44 -4.79 -4.26
C MET A 465 -0.92 -3.38 -3.94
N ASP A 466 -0.99 -2.55 -4.97
CA ASP A 466 -1.61 -1.24 -4.91
C ASP A 466 -2.43 -1.02 -6.19
N VAL A 467 -3.44 -0.16 -6.11
CA VAL A 467 -4.40 0.07 -7.19
C VAL A 467 -4.41 1.54 -7.54
N VAL A 468 -4.31 1.83 -8.83
CA VAL A 468 -4.53 3.16 -9.38
C VAL A 468 -5.44 3.08 -10.60
N GLY A 469 -6.62 3.69 -10.48
CA GLY A 469 -7.66 3.55 -11.51
C GLY A 469 -8.02 2.07 -11.71
N ASN A 470 -7.80 1.57 -12.93
CA ASN A 470 -8.06 0.17 -13.29
C ASN A 470 -6.77 -0.67 -13.35
N THR A 471 -5.62 -0.08 -13.02
CA THR A 471 -4.33 -0.75 -13.06
C THR A 471 -3.97 -1.27 -11.68
N LEU A 472 -3.71 -2.57 -11.61
CA LEU A 472 -3.12 -3.21 -10.45
C LEU A 472 -1.59 -3.20 -10.60
N VAL A 473 -0.89 -2.70 -9.59
CA VAL A 473 0.56 -2.82 -9.46
C VAL A 473 0.86 -3.99 -8.53
N VAL A 474 1.65 -4.94 -9.01
CA VAL A 474 1.97 -6.17 -8.30
C VAL A 474 3.47 -6.24 -8.04
N GLY A 475 3.84 -6.39 -6.76
CA GLY A 475 5.23 -6.56 -6.32
C GLY A 475 5.43 -7.83 -5.51
N GLY A 476 6.55 -8.50 -5.70
CA GLY A 476 6.91 -9.67 -4.89
C GLY A 476 8.12 -10.45 -5.42
N PHE A 477 8.02 -11.78 -5.38
CA PHE A 477 9.09 -12.73 -5.72
C PHE A 477 8.73 -13.56 -6.96
N PHE A 478 8.95 -13.02 -8.17
CA PHE A 478 8.62 -13.68 -9.45
C PHE A 478 9.49 -13.17 -10.61
N THR A 479 9.62 -13.93 -11.70
CA THR A 479 10.33 -13.53 -12.94
C THR A 479 9.44 -13.34 -14.16
N VAL A 480 8.24 -13.94 -14.14
CA VAL A 480 7.28 -13.92 -15.25
C VAL A 480 5.93 -13.44 -14.72
N ALA A 481 5.21 -12.62 -15.50
CA ALA A 481 3.81 -12.29 -15.29
C ALA A 481 3.03 -12.52 -16.61
N GLY A 482 2.13 -13.49 -16.64
CA GLY A 482 1.52 -13.92 -17.89
C GLY A 482 2.53 -14.58 -18.84
N ASN A 483 2.58 -14.10 -20.07
CA ASN A 483 3.65 -14.43 -21.03
C ASN A 483 4.77 -13.37 -21.02
N SER A 484 4.65 -12.36 -20.16
CA SER A 484 5.54 -11.22 -20.10
C SER A 484 6.68 -11.52 -19.14
N ALA A 485 7.92 -11.32 -19.59
CA ALA A 485 9.09 -11.34 -18.71
C ALA A 485 9.05 -10.08 -17.84
N ALA A 486 8.34 -10.15 -16.71
CA ALA A 486 8.03 -8.99 -15.89
C ALA A 486 9.03 -8.74 -14.77
N ARG A 487 9.67 -9.79 -14.22
CA ARG A 487 10.67 -9.75 -13.13
C ARG A 487 10.33 -8.83 -11.95
N PHE A 488 9.67 -9.41 -10.94
CA PHE A 488 9.37 -8.95 -9.57
C PHE A 488 8.44 -7.75 -9.43
N VAL A 489 8.16 -7.05 -10.53
CA VAL A 489 7.11 -6.04 -10.62
C VAL A 489 6.34 -6.21 -11.92
N ALA A 490 5.03 -6.02 -11.88
CA ALA A 490 4.19 -6.13 -13.06
C ALA A 490 2.97 -5.21 -12.97
N LEU A 491 2.46 -4.81 -14.13
CA LEU A 491 1.19 -4.11 -14.24
C LEU A 491 0.17 -5.06 -14.82
N PHE A 492 -1.01 -5.02 -14.24
CA PHE A 492 -2.15 -5.71 -14.77
C PHE A 492 -3.29 -4.73 -15.00
N ASP A 493 -3.72 -4.62 -16.26
CA ASP A 493 -4.92 -3.85 -16.61
C ASP A 493 -6.16 -4.71 -16.32
N ALA A 494 -6.94 -4.29 -15.32
CA ALA A 494 -8.13 -5.02 -14.89
C ALA A 494 -9.26 -5.01 -15.91
N VAL A 495 -9.25 -4.11 -16.90
CA VAL A 495 -10.26 -4.04 -17.95
C VAL A 495 -9.85 -4.85 -19.17
N ASP A 496 -8.63 -4.65 -19.65
CA ASP A 496 -8.16 -5.29 -20.87
C ASP A 496 -7.62 -6.72 -20.63
N ASP A 497 -7.45 -7.13 -19.36
CA ASP A 497 -6.92 -8.45 -18.96
C ASP A 497 -5.51 -8.71 -19.53
N VAL A 498 -4.71 -7.65 -19.55
CA VAL A 498 -3.37 -7.66 -20.12
C VAL A 498 -2.33 -7.44 -19.03
N TRP A 499 -1.39 -8.38 -18.95
CA TRP A 499 -0.12 -8.16 -18.28
C TRP A 499 0.80 -7.32 -19.15
N SER A 500 1.27 -6.22 -18.58
CA SER A 500 2.43 -5.54 -19.11
C SER A 500 3.60 -5.69 -18.14
N ALA A 501 4.74 -6.09 -18.70
CA ALA A 501 5.99 -5.96 -17.98
C ALA A 501 6.30 -4.49 -17.79
N VAL A 502 6.89 -4.15 -16.65
CA VAL A 502 7.37 -2.80 -16.42
C VAL A 502 8.81 -2.72 -16.93
N GLY A 503 8.95 -2.40 -18.21
CA GLY A 503 10.22 -2.58 -18.93
C GLY A 503 10.66 -4.05 -18.94
N SER A 504 11.91 -4.31 -18.54
CA SER A 504 12.43 -5.67 -18.31
C SER A 504 12.33 -6.14 -16.85
N GLY A 505 11.57 -5.45 -16.00
CA GLY A 505 11.49 -5.71 -14.56
C GLY A 505 12.77 -5.40 -13.80
N VAL A 506 12.94 -6.03 -12.63
CA VAL A 506 14.11 -5.85 -11.76
C VAL A 506 14.97 -7.10 -11.58
N LEU A 507 16.25 -6.96 -11.22
CA LEU A 507 17.17 -8.12 -11.04
C LEU A 507 18.36 -7.81 -10.12
N TYR A 508 18.67 -8.71 -9.18
CA TYR A 508 19.94 -8.76 -8.42
C TYR A 508 20.82 -9.95 -8.81
N GLY A 509 21.64 -9.81 -9.85
CA GLY A 509 22.61 -10.83 -10.28
C GLY A 509 21.95 -12.12 -10.78
N ILE A 510 21.34 -12.86 -9.86
CA ILE A 510 20.42 -13.97 -10.11
C ILE A 510 19.06 -13.69 -9.47
N ASP A 511 18.02 -14.26 -10.06
CA ASP A 511 16.64 -14.05 -9.63
C ASP A 511 16.40 -14.41 -8.14
N ARG A 512 17.11 -15.40 -7.60
CA ARG A 512 16.92 -15.89 -6.21
C ARG A 512 17.21 -14.84 -5.14
N ASN A 513 18.01 -13.84 -5.43
CA ASN A 513 18.34 -12.79 -4.46
C ASN A 513 17.46 -11.54 -4.63
N THR A 514 16.47 -11.57 -5.54
CA THR A 514 15.72 -10.38 -5.92
C THR A 514 14.33 -10.41 -5.29
N SER A 515 13.80 -9.29 -4.78
CA SER A 515 12.46 -9.19 -4.20
C SER A 515 11.91 -7.76 -4.27
N VAL A 516 10.59 -7.60 -4.37
CA VAL A 516 9.89 -6.33 -4.17
C VAL A 516 8.99 -6.46 -2.94
N TYR A 517 9.14 -5.55 -1.97
CA TYR A 517 8.42 -5.58 -0.69
C TYR A 517 7.30 -4.53 -0.63
N ALA A 518 7.50 -3.42 -1.31
CA ALA A 518 6.56 -2.31 -1.36
C ALA A 518 6.34 -1.88 -2.80
N VAL A 519 5.09 -1.60 -3.12
CA VAL A 519 4.70 -0.94 -4.36
C VAL A 519 3.83 0.26 -4.02
N SER A 520 3.90 1.27 -4.87
CA SER A 520 2.94 2.36 -4.86
C SER A 520 2.59 2.72 -6.29
N ALA A 521 1.31 2.99 -6.50
CA ALA A 521 0.74 3.27 -7.79
C ALA A 521 0.15 4.68 -7.81
N GLN A 522 0.53 5.48 -8.81
CA GLN A 522 0.00 6.82 -9.02
C GLN A 522 -0.40 7.05 -10.47
N ALA A 523 -1.15 8.13 -10.70
CA ALA A 523 -1.62 8.51 -12.03
C ALA A 523 -0.48 8.73 -13.04
N ASP A 524 0.71 9.11 -12.58
CA ASP A 524 1.89 9.46 -13.36
C ASP A 524 3.00 8.39 -13.38
N GLY A 525 2.85 7.31 -12.61
CA GLY A 525 3.91 6.31 -12.55
C GLY A 525 3.69 5.18 -11.55
N VAL A 526 4.57 4.19 -11.67
CA VAL A 526 4.62 3.00 -10.82
C VAL A 526 5.94 2.97 -10.09
N PHE A 527 5.89 2.72 -8.79
CA PHE A 527 7.06 2.69 -7.93
C PHE A 527 7.21 1.32 -7.28
N ALA A 528 8.44 0.81 -7.24
CA ALA A 528 8.77 -0.45 -6.60
C ALA A 528 10.01 -0.29 -5.71
N GLY A 529 9.92 -0.79 -4.49
CA GLY A 529 10.99 -0.84 -3.51
C GLY A 529 11.26 -2.28 -3.08
N GLY A 530 12.54 -2.66 -3.04
CA GLY A 530 12.93 -3.98 -2.57
C GLY A 530 14.41 -4.26 -2.74
N GLN A 531 14.76 -5.53 -2.90
CA GLN A 531 16.12 -6.02 -3.07
C GLN A 531 16.37 -6.33 -4.56
N PHE A 532 17.08 -5.47 -5.30
CA PHE A 532 17.42 -5.68 -6.72
C PHE A 532 18.60 -4.79 -7.14
N SER A 533 19.31 -5.06 -8.26
CA SER A 533 20.43 -4.22 -8.82
C SER A 533 20.18 -3.59 -10.19
N GLN A 534 19.10 -3.98 -10.86
CA GLN A 534 18.78 -3.58 -12.22
C GLN A 534 17.28 -3.31 -12.30
N ALA A 535 16.87 -2.36 -13.12
CA ALA A 535 15.48 -2.18 -13.53
C ALA A 535 15.38 -1.75 -14.99
N GLY A 536 14.49 -2.35 -15.77
CA GLY A 536 14.29 -1.96 -17.16
C GLY A 536 15.51 -2.18 -18.08
N GLY A 537 16.45 -3.04 -17.68
CA GLY A 537 17.68 -3.34 -18.43
C GLY A 537 18.79 -2.31 -18.20
N ALA A 538 18.48 -1.27 -17.43
CA ALA A 538 19.46 -0.38 -16.83
C ALA A 538 19.85 -0.93 -15.47
N ALA A 539 21.03 -0.56 -14.99
CA ALA A 539 21.27 -0.68 -13.55
C ALA A 539 20.20 0.14 -12.83
N SER A 540 19.65 -0.38 -11.76
CA SER A 540 18.69 0.31 -10.92
C SER A 540 18.59 -0.50 -9.67
N VAL A 541 19.45 -0.22 -8.71
CA VAL A 541 19.48 -1.03 -7.50
C VAL A 541 18.40 -0.54 -6.53
N GLY A 542 17.82 -1.43 -5.73
CA GLY A 542 16.84 -1.24 -4.65
C GLY A 542 15.49 -0.59 -5.01
N PHE A 543 15.46 0.26 -6.03
CA PHE A 543 14.29 0.99 -6.44
C PHE A 543 14.18 1.15 -7.94
N ALA A 544 12.92 1.26 -8.38
CA ALA A 544 12.60 1.66 -9.72
C ALA A 544 11.27 2.43 -9.79
N HIS A 545 11.21 3.29 -10.80
CA HIS A 545 10.07 4.08 -11.22
C HIS A 545 9.84 3.90 -12.72
N TRP A 546 8.62 3.61 -13.11
CA TRP A 546 8.24 3.61 -14.51
C TRP A 546 7.13 4.60 -14.75
N SER A 547 7.40 5.57 -15.63
CA SER A 547 6.39 6.49 -16.16
C SER A 547 5.83 5.94 -17.48
N PRO A 548 4.57 6.24 -17.80
CA PRO A 548 4.01 5.95 -19.13
C PRO A 548 4.85 6.61 -20.23
N PRO A 549 5.09 5.94 -21.36
CA PRO A 549 5.79 6.55 -22.49
C PRO A 549 5.00 7.75 -23.02
N MET A 550 5.68 8.88 -23.21
CA MET A 550 5.11 10.05 -23.88
C MET A 550 5.61 10.09 -25.32
N GLN A 551 4.69 9.98 -26.28
CA GLN A 551 5.00 10.16 -27.71
C GLN A 551 5.05 11.65 -28.00
N ALA A 552 6.26 12.17 -28.25
CA ALA A 552 6.48 13.55 -28.63
C ALA A 552 6.64 13.66 -30.16
N ASP A 553 5.53 13.85 -30.86
CA ASP A 553 5.57 14.09 -32.29
C ASP A 553 5.61 15.61 -32.57
N PRO A 554 6.52 16.08 -33.44
CA PRO A 554 6.51 17.47 -33.87
C PRO A 554 5.24 17.73 -34.69
N VAL A 555 4.39 18.62 -34.19
CA VAL A 555 3.25 19.14 -34.94
C VAL A 555 3.76 20.37 -35.70
N PRO A 556 3.86 20.33 -37.04
CA PRO A 556 4.37 21.47 -37.78
C PRO A 556 3.52 22.73 -37.53
N ALA A 557 4.12 23.93 -37.59
CA ALA A 557 3.36 25.20 -37.56
C ALA A 557 2.26 25.29 -38.65
N ALA A 558 2.35 24.47 -39.69
CA ALA A 558 1.34 24.34 -40.74
C ALA A 558 0.12 23.47 -40.32
N GLY A 559 0.09 22.96 -39.09
CA GLY A 559 -0.89 21.98 -38.63
C GLY A 559 -0.42 20.54 -38.91
N GLY A 560 -1.11 19.57 -38.34
CA GLY A 560 -0.77 18.16 -38.51
C GLY A 560 -1.54 17.22 -37.60
N VAL A 561 -1.45 15.92 -37.92
CA VAL A 561 -2.10 14.83 -37.19
C VAL A 561 -1.06 14.05 -36.40
N VAL A 562 -1.28 13.88 -35.11
CA VAL A 562 -0.50 13.01 -34.22
C VAL A 562 -1.30 11.72 -33.98
N ASN A 563 -0.67 10.57 -34.20
CA ASN A 563 -1.29 9.26 -33.96
C ASN A 563 -0.56 8.58 -32.81
N ALA A 564 -1.27 8.30 -31.73
CA ALA A 564 -0.76 7.61 -30.57
C ALA A 564 -0.70 6.10 -30.78
N ASP A 565 0.22 5.43 -30.07
CA ASP A 565 0.32 3.96 -30.04
C ASP A 565 -0.97 3.27 -29.54
N ASP A 566 -1.77 3.96 -28.72
CA ASP A 566 -3.06 3.46 -28.21
C ASP A 566 -4.26 3.86 -29.09
N GLY A 567 -4.00 4.33 -30.31
CA GLY A 567 -4.97 4.68 -31.34
C GLY A 567 -5.60 6.06 -31.19
N ALA A 568 -5.23 6.86 -30.18
CA ALA A 568 -5.67 8.27 -30.10
C ALA A 568 -5.15 9.08 -31.29
N VAL A 569 -6.00 9.95 -31.85
CA VAL A 569 -5.65 10.83 -32.98
C VAL A 569 -5.92 12.28 -32.61
N PHE A 570 -4.90 13.13 -32.75
CA PHE A 570 -5.00 14.56 -32.48
C PHE A 570 -4.78 15.33 -33.78
N ASP A 571 -5.74 16.16 -34.19
CA ASP A 571 -5.64 16.98 -35.40
C ASP A 571 -5.56 18.46 -35.04
N PHE A 572 -4.43 19.07 -35.37
CA PHE A 572 -4.11 20.44 -35.04
C PHE A 572 -4.17 21.32 -36.30
N PRO A 573 -4.95 22.42 -36.29
CA PRO A 573 -4.92 23.36 -37.39
C PRO A 573 -3.61 24.13 -37.48
N ALA A 574 -3.36 24.75 -38.63
CA ALA A 574 -2.21 25.63 -38.83
C ALA A 574 -2.18 26.75 -37.79
N GLY A 575 -1.03 26.91 -37.13
CA GLY A 575 -0.84 27.90 -36.06
C GLY A 575 -1.49 27.53 -34.73
N ALA A 576 -1.87 26.27 -34.50
CA ALA A 576 -2.27 25.79 -33.17
C ALA A 576 -1.10 25.79 -32.17
N LEU A 577 0.13 25.56 -32.67
CA LEU A 577 1.38 25.63 -31.93
C LEU A 577 2.39 26.55 -32.62
N PRO A 578 3.40 27.07 -31.87
CA PRO A 578 4.58 27.73 -32.44
C PRO A 578 5.34 26.82 -33.42
N ALA A 579 6.20 27.42 -34.25
CA ALA A 579 6.94 26.69 -35.29
C ALA A 579 7.94 25.63 -34.77
N ASP A 580 8.32 25.73 -33.50
CA ASP A 580 9.16 24.79 -32.74
C ASP A 580 8.37 24.05 -31.65
N GLY A 581 7.04 24.10 -31.72
CA GLY A 581 6.14 23.43 -30.79
C GLY A 581 6.02 21.93 -31.06
N THR A 582 6.05 21.13 -30.00
CA THR A 582 5.71 19.71 -30.01
C THR A 582 4.50 19.47 -29.10
N MET A 583 3.74 18.42 -29.39
CA MET A 583 2.74 17.90 -28.47
C MET A 583 3.17 16.51 -28.07
N ALA A 584 3.26 16.30 -26.77
CA ALA A 584 3.49 15.01 -26.20
C ALA A 584 2.17 14.44 -25.67
N TYR A 585 1.79 13.28 -26.15
CA TYR A 585 0.68 12.50 -25.63
C TYR A 585 1.22 11.35 -24.79
N GLY A 586 0.62 11.11 -23.61
CA GLY A 586 0.91 9.92 -22.81
C GLY A 586 -0.34 9.40 -22.11
N PRO A 587 -0.60 8.09 -22.13
CA PRO A 587 -1.64 7.50 -21.29
C PRO A 587 -1.31 7.71 -19.80
N ARG A 588 -2.35 7.76 -18.96
CA ARG A 588 -2.22 7.79 -17.49
C ARG A 588 -2.93 6.59 -16.89
N PHE A 589 -2.40 6.08 -15.78
CA PHE A 589 -3.01 4.96 -15.07
C PHE A 589 -4.33 5.36 -14.37
N ALA A 590 -4.46 6.63 -13.98
CA ALA A 590 -5.68 7.17 -13.39
C ALA A 590 -5.86 8.67 -13.68
N PRO A 591 -7.11 9.17 -13.54
CA PRO A 591 -7.38 10.61 -13.53
C PRO A 591 -6.55 11.37 -12.48
N PRO A 592 -6.17 12.63 -12.73
CA PRO A 592 -5.39 13.45 -11.79
C PRO A 592 -6.12 13.81 -10.47
N ALA A 593 -7.43 13.57 -10.36
CA ALA A 593 -8.25 13.78 -9.18
C ALA A 593 -9.39 12.74 -9.14
N PRO A 594 -10.03 12.46 -7.98
CA PRO A 594 -11.18 11.55 -7.92
C PRO A 594 -12.33 12.03 -8.83
N LEU A 595 -12.93 11.10 -9.58
CA LEU A 595 -14.13 11.38 -10.39
C LEU A 595 -15.41 11.28 -9.54
N PRO A 596 -16.51 11.97 -9.95
CA PRO A 596 -17.83 11.69 -9.41
C PRO A 596 -18.21 10.20 -9.54
N ALA A 597 -18.93 9.66 -8.56
CA ALA A 597 -19.25 8.22 -8.47
C ALA A 597 -20.07 7.69 -9.66
N ASP A 598 -20.78 8.56 -10.38
CA ASP A 598 -21.56 8.27 -11.58
C ASP A 598 -20.74 8.38 -12.88
N MET A 599 -19.44 8.68 -12.80
CA MET A 599 -18.55 8.85 -13.94
C MET A 599 -17.32 7.94 -13.83
N PRO A 600 -17.43 6.62 -14.12
CA PRO A 600 -16.28 5.74 -14.14
C PRO A 600 -15.31 6.14 -15.25
N ALA A 601 -14.00 6.11 -14.95
CA ALA A 601 -12.98 6.40 -15.96
C ALA A 601 -12.85 5.26 -16.97
N LEU A 602 -13.17 5.53 -18.24
CA LEU A 602 -12.89 4.61 -19.35
C LEU A 602 -11.41 4.65 -19.76
N ARG A 603 -10.82 5.85 -19.77
CA ARG A 603 -9.43 6.13 -20.16
C ARG A 603 -8.95 7.38 -19.43
N SER A 604 -7.65 7.44 -19.10
CA SER A 604 -6.99 8.67 -18.68
C SER A 604 -5.74 8.92 -19.51
N PHE A 605 -5.45 10.18 -19.80
CA PHE A 605 -4.28 10.59 -20.56
C PHE A 605 -3.85 12.01 -20.18
N VAL A 606 -2.65 12.38 -20.61
CA VAL A 606 -2.12 13.74 -20.51
C VAL A 606 -1.61 14.20 -21.86
N LEU A 607 -1.85 15.48 -22.14
CA LEU A 607 -1.27 16.20 -23.26
C LEU A 607 -0.36 17.28 -22.70
N VAL A 608 0.88 17.31 -23.17
CA VAL A 608 1.86 18.34 -22.81
C VAL A 608 2.34 19.01 -24.08
N ALA A 609 2.06 20.31 -24.21
CA ALA A 609 2.66 21.12 -25.24
C ALA A 609 4.05 21.56 -24.79
N ALA A 610 5.04 21.49 -25.67
CA ALA A 610 6.39 21.96 -25.40
C ALA A 610 6.92 22.81 -26.56
N ALA A 611 7.79 23.78 -26.28
CA ALA A 611 8.57 24.52 -27.28
C ALA A 611 10.03 24.51 -26.84
N GLN A 612 10.95 24.18 -27.74
CA GLN A 612 12.38 23.99 -27.40
C GLN A 612 12.61 22.98 -26.25
N GLY A 613 11.74 21.98 -26.13
CA GLY A 613 11.80 20.98 -25.07
C GLY A 613 11.36 21.46 -23.68
N GLN A 614 10.70 22.61 -23.57
CA GLN A 614 10.13 23.13 -22.31
C GLN A 614 8.59 23.18 -22.39
N PRO A 615 7.86 22.79 -21.32
CA PRO A 615 6.40 22.90 -21.27
C PRO A 615 5.93 24.35 -21.50
N VAL A 616 4.85 24.51 -22.26
CA VAL A 616 4.26 25.83 -22.57
C VAL A 616 2.72 25.77 -22.54
N ASP A 617 2.09 26.88 -22.16
CA ASP A 617 0.62 27.03 -22.23
C ASP A 617 0.18 27.28 -23.68
N VAL A 618 -0.19 26.19 -24.36
CA VAL A 618 -0.74 26.17 -25.73
C VAL A 618 -1.69 24.98 -25.83
N PRO A 619 -2.76 25.03 -26.65
CA PRO A 619 -2.82 25.69 -27.95
C PRO A 619 -3.66 26.98 -28.03
N THR A 620 -3.29 27.87 -28.96
CA THR A 620 -3.98 29.14 -29.22
C THR A 620 -5.18 29.02 -30.16
N GLN A 621 -5.43 27.82 -30.69
CA GLN A 621 -6.57 27.51 -31.54
C GLN A 621 -7.22 26.21 -31.07
N ALA A 622 -8.50 26.05 -31.36
CA ALA A 622 -9.20 24.79 -31.15
C ALA A 622 -8.61 23.69 -32.04
N TYR A 623 -8.43 22.51 -31.47
CA TYR A 623 -7.98 21.29 -32.12
C TYR A 623 -8.98 20.17 -31.82
N SER A 624 -8.94 19.07 -32.56
CA SER A 624 -9.81 17.93 -32.31
C SER A 624 -9.03 16.74 -31.74
N VAL A 625 -9.71 15.95 -30.92
CA VAL A 625 -9.17 14.78 -30.25
C VAL A 625 -10.09 13.61 -30.51
N ARG A 626 -9.66 12.65 -31.32
CA ARG A 626 -10.43 11.43 -31.57
C ARG A 626 -9.84 10.28 -30.75
N LEU A 627 -10.63 9.74 -29.83
CA LEU A 627 -10.21 8.65 -28.95
C LEU A 627 -11.00 7.38 -29.23
N PRO A 628 -10.34 6.24 -29.48
CA PRO A 628 -11.01 4.97 -29.61
C PRO A 628 -11.42 4.42 -28.25
N TYR A 629 -12.56 3.74 -28.23
CA TYR A 629 -13.02 2.90 -27.15
C TYR A 629 -13.36 1.50 -27.67
N THR A 630 -13.49 0.52 -26.77
CA THR A 630 -13.91 -0.84 -27.12
C THR A 630 -15.17 -1.25 -26.36
N ASP A 631 -15.96 -2.15 -26.94
CA ASP A 631 -17.12 -2.74 -26.26
C ASP A 631 -16.73 -3.49 -24.97
N ALA A 632 -15.51 -4.03 -24.91
CA ALA A 632 -14.98 -4.67 -23.72
C ALA A 632 -14.84 -3.67 -22.57
N GLN A 633 -14.32 -2.47 -22.85
CA GLN A 633 -14.20 -1.39 -21.87
C GLN A 633 -15.56 -0.90 -21.37
N LEU A 634 -16.54 -0.75 -22.28
CA LEU A 634 -17.90 -0.35 -21.90
C LEU A 634 -18.60 -1.40 -21.05
N THR A 635 -18.49 -2.67 -21.44
CA THR A 635 -19.10 -3.79 -20.71
C THR A 635 -18.51 -3.92 -19.31
N ALA A 636 -17.19 -3.79 -19.16
CA ALA A 636 -16.52 -3.87 -17.87
C ALA A 636 -16.97 -2.77 -16.90
N LEU A 637 -17.30 -1.58 -17.40
CA LEU A 637 -17.78 -0.45 -16.60
C LEU A 637 -19.31 -0.38 -16.48
N GLY A 638 -20.04 -1.36 -17.01
CA GLY A 638 -21.50 -1.36 -17.00
C GLY A 638 -22.13 -0.24 -17.83
N ILE A 639 -21.40 0.32 -18.80
CA ILE A 639 -21.88 1.38 -19.68
C ILE A 639 -22.69 0.74 -20.82
N ALA A 640 -24.01 0.78 -20.69
CA ALA A 640 -24.92 0.16 -21.67
C ALA A 640 -25.12 1.01 -22.93
N ASP A 641 -24.99 2.32 -22.82
CA ASP A 641 -25.19 3.27 -23.92
C ASP A 641 -23.90 4.08 -24.15
N PRO A 642 -23.12 3.77 -25.20
CA PRO A 642 -21.89 4.50 -25.50
C PRO A 642 -22.12 6.00 -25.73
N SER A 643 -23.34 6.43 -26.09
CA SER A 643 -23.63 7.86 -26.30
C SER A 643 -23.53 8.71 -25.03
N THR A 644 -23.42 8.06 -23.86
CA THR A 644 -23.23 8.70 -22.56
C THR A 644 -21.77 9.07 -22.27
N LEU A 645 -20.82 8.61 -23.09
CA LEU A 645 -19.41 8.95 -22.92
C LEU A 645 -19.17 10.45 -23.09
N ALA A 646 -18.29 10.99 -22.26
CA ALA A 646 -17.91 12.40 -22.28
C ALA A 646 -16.41 12.57 -22.06
N LEU A 647 -15.84 13.61 -22.68
CA LEU A 647 -14.49 14.06 -22.37
C LEU A 647 -14.53 15.11 -21.27
N VAL A 648 -13.71 14.91 -20.26
CA VAL A 648 -13.57 15.81 -19.11
C VAL A 648 -12.09 16.10 -18.84
N TYR A 649 -11.80 17.28 -18.31
CA TYR A 649 -10.47 17.66 -17.84
C TYR A 649 -10.53 18.26 -16.43
N TRP A 650 -9.42 18.19 -15.72
CA TRP A 650 -9.24 18.80 -14.40
C TRP A 650 -8.59 20.17 -14.56
N ASP A 651 -9.22 21.24 -14.07
CA ASP A 651 -8.70 22.61 -14.18
C ASP A 651 -7.81 23.05 -13.00
N GLY A 652 -7.55 22.14 -12.05
CA GLY A 652 -6.84 22.44 -10.79
C GLY A 652 -7.77 22.57 -9.57
N GLY A 653 -9.09 22.72 -9.77
CA GLY A 653 -10.07 22.78 -8.68
C GLY A 653 -11.40 22.07 -8.93
N ALA A 654 -11.77 21.82 -10.19
CA ALA A 654 -12.99 21.11 -10.57
C ALA A 654 -12.84 20.33 -11.88
N TRP A 655 -13.66 19.29 -12.02
CA TRP A 655 -13.86 18.60 -13.30
C TRP A 655 -14.69 19.48 -14.25
N ARG A 656 -14.21 19.64 -15.48
CA ARG A 656 -14.83 20.41 -16.54
C ARG A 656 -15.10 19.52 -17.74
N SER A 657 -16.27 19.65 -18.34
CA SER A 657 -16.58 18.96 -19.58
C SER A 657 -15.91 19.67 -20.77
N LEU A 658 -15.31 18.89 -21.67
CA LEU A 658 -14.88 19.33 -23.00
C LEU A 658 -16.00 19.15 -24.05
N GLY A 659 -17.12 18.54 -23.65
CA GLY A 659 -18.11 18.01 -24.60
C GLY A 659 -17.59 16.77 -25.30
N GLY A 660 -18.13 16.51 -26.48
CA GLY A 660 -17.71 15.44 -27.38
C GLY A 660 -18.85 14.88 -28.20
N VAL A 661 -18.54 14.30 -29.35
CA VAL A 661 -19.51 13.54 -30.16
C VAL A 661 -19.06 12.08 -30.19
N VAL A 662 -19.93 11.20 -29.70
CA VAL A 662 -19.72 9.77 -29.76
C VAL A 662 -20.16 9.24 -31.11
N ASP A 663 -19.23 8.61 -31.83
CA ASP A 663 -19.51 7.78 -32.99
C ASP A 663 -19.58 6.31 -32.55
N THR A 664 -20.81 5.80 -32.45
CA THR A 664 -21.06 4.42 -32.04
C THR A 664 -20.78 3.39 -33.12
N VAL A 665 -20.56 3.81 -34.37
CA VAL A 665 -20.21 2.91 -35.48
C VAL A 665 -18.71 2.68 -35.50
N ASP A 666 -17.94 3.77 -35.41
CA ASP A 666 -16.49 3.73 -35.45
C ASP A 666 -15.83 3.49 -34.08
N HIS A 667 -16.64 3.42 -33.01
CA HIS A 667 -16.20 3.29 -31.62
C HIS A 667 -15.21 4.39 -31.21
N THR A 668 -15.57 5.64 -31.49
CA THR A 668 -14.73 6.79 -31.15
C THR A 668 -15.52 7.92 -30.50
N ILE A 669 -14.87 8.66 -29.61
CA ILE A 669 -15.35 9.97 -29.13
C ILE A 669 -14.44 11.06 -29.71
N THR A 670 -15.03 12.13 -30.23
CA THR A 670 -14.30 13.28 -30.82
C THR A 670 -14.59 14.59 -30.11
#